data_AF-A0A518HYW7-F1
#
_entry.id   AF-A0A518HYW7-F1
#
_cell.length_a   1.000
_cell.length_b   1.000
_cell.length_c   1.000
_cell.angle_alpha   90.00
_cell.angle_beta   90.00
_cell.angle_gamma   90.00
#
_symmetry.space_group_name_H-M   'P 1'
#
loop_
_entity.id
_entity.type
_entity.pdbx_description
1 polymer ?
#
loop_
_entity_poly.entity_id
_entity_poly.type
_entity_poly.pdbx_seq_one_letter_code
_entity_poly.pdbx_strand_id
1 'polypeptide(L)'
;MVAHGELANHRPASESLAGQAIAPHVSTESFPVRTALAGMLSPPTVDLCRCHDDPAPEHRNRKNAQASHRSFAVPAVDYNFNQNKNPTRRWRNPDPIQARCNMFVRSQIRRRWFDAPDTISAHKPAGAKVVMWLSLAMVVFFFHAPLSAQQARSTTLTQIDHIVQRLMQDQGVAGMSIAVAQDHELIYAKGFGLADVEHSVPATETTRYRTASIAKPMTAAVVLSLMENGRLTLDEPVQTYVPDYPEKRWQVTTRQLLGHLGGVRHYKSSAESSSTAHFFSLSSALKTFADDPLIHEPGSKYRYSSFGYNLLGSVAEGAGEAEFMALLHEKVLQPAEMTQTVADDTFAIIPNRARGYIRATKSLLTTLPDDHRLVEGELYNATLHDTSMKIPGGGLLSTAPDLVRFALALNQGKLLNSDTRDLMWTRQKTTDGKTTNYGLGWSVGRKSGRKAVWHGGAQSGTSTFLLLYPDTGTCVAIMSNLQRLSLMQTAVAIADLVDPPKYDYQPAIKKLRAAVRAEVEQKELPAFSISLVDRDQIVWADGFGFQDAENETPATAETVYRVGSVSKLFTDIAVLQLVEAGKIDLDAPVQTYLPDFKPNNPYDVPQTLRQMMSHRSGLVRESPVGNYFDPDEPTLAATVKSLNKTSLVYKPETKTKYSNAALAVVGAVLEQQIDTSHPQRVRQTILDPLGMTSSSFVVTPAIDPKLASGWMRTYDGRRFQAPTFLLGTGPAGNMYSNVLDLSKFLSCLFNEGRTPDGKILDRRSLSMMTTPIEDEDGKPQGFGLGFHIRDLDGETKIGHGGAVYGFSTQLESLPKRKLGVAAASSLDGTNGMVGRLTDYALRLMVATQDSRSLPDYPTTAPIPPARAAELIGTYRERDGDRITTITEINGDVFMQRGSFRYELRASADDGSIVTDDEIGFGTKVVRNGYSEIVIADTTYERLPDEPPTDIPDRWRGLIGEYGWDHNTLYILEQQGKLYALIEWFYYYPLTEVSDDVFEFPDYGLYHGESLNFTRDADGVATQVNAAEVVFKRREVGTNDGETFKIVPVQPIDDLRAGALAASPPPEPGDFRAADLIELVSLDSTIKLDIRYATTNNFTGAVFYRQPKAFMQKPAAQAVARANAKLKPLGLGLLIHDAYRPWHVTKMFWDATPGHLKDFVANPANGSRHNRGCAVDLTLYDLETGNPIQMVAGYDEFSPRSFPQYPGGTSRQRWYRQLLRRTMESEGFTVYEYEWWHFDFKDWKRYRIGNRTFEELTQ
;
A
#
# COMPACT_ATOMS: atom_id res chain seq x y z
N MET A 1 -14.65 -51.36 -22.52
CA MET A 1 -14.74 -52.79 -22.86
C MET A 1 -13.93 -53.59 -21.85
N VAL A 2 -14.64 -54.30 -20.98
CA VAL A 2 -14.44 -55.69 -20.49
C VAL A 2 -13.03 -56.21 -20.10
N ALA A 3 -12.97 -56.64 -18.82
CA ALA A 3 -12.35 -57.84 -18.22
C ALA A 3 -10.96 -57.82 -17.55
N HIS A 4 -11.03 -57.87 -16.20
CA HIS A 4 -10.49 -58.87 -15.25
C HIS A 4 -9.01 -59.31 -15.22
N GLY A 5 -8.46 -59.29 -14.00
CA GLY A 5 -7.33 -60.13 -13.56
C GLY A 5 -6.70 -59.67 -12.25
N GLU A 6 -6.94 -60.41 -11.16
CA GLU A 6 -6.68 -60.08 -9.76
C GLU A 6 -5.31 -60.57 -9.22
N LEU A 7 -4.89 -59.96 -8.10
CA LEU A 7 -4.07 -60.48 -6.98
C LEU A 7 -2.53 -60.30 -6.91
N ALA A 8 -2.17 -59.36 -6.03
CA ALA A 8 -1.35 -59.52 -4.79
C ALA A 8 0.18 -59.69 -4.86
N ASN A 9 0.92 -58.62 -4.49
CA ASN A 9 1.49 -58.39 -3.14
C ASN A 9 2.84 -57.64 -3.14
N HIS A 10 2.93 -56.68 -2.20
CA HIS A 10 4.09 -56.04 -1.59
C HIS A 10 4.88 -54.91 -2.30
N ARG A 11 4.49 -53.68 -1.89
CA ARG A 11 5.24 -52.47 -1.48
C ARG A 11 6.33 -51.89 -2.40
N PRO A 12 6.25 -50.59 -2.76
CA PRO A 12 7.30 -49.88 -3.48
C PRO A 12 8.31 -49.18 -2.54
N ALA A 13 9.59 -49.23 -2.93
CA ALA A 13 10.57 -48.15 -2.76
C ALA A 13 10.21 -47.05 -3.79
N SER A 14 10.58 -45.77 -3.74
CA SER A 14 11.67 -44.99 -3.13
C SER A 14 11.25 -43.51 -3.31
N GLU A 15 11.64 -42.57 -2.45
CA GLU A 15 12.65 -41.52 -2.70
C GLU A 15 12.36 -40.44 -1.62
N SER A 16 13.28 -39.70 -1.00
CA SER A 16 14.74 -39.66 -0.94
C SER A 16 15.06 -38.84 0.33
N LEU A 17 15.93 -39.37 1.20
CA LEU A 17 16.30 -38.79 2.50
C LEU A 17 17.44 -37.77 2.40
N ALA A 18 17.26 -36.66 3.10
CA ALA A 18 18.12 -36.06 4.14
C ALA A 18 19.66 -36.03 4.02
N GLY A 19 20.25 -34.96 4.56
CA GLY A 19 21.27 -35.14 5.59
C GLY A 19 22.66 -34.54 5.34
N GLN A 20 22.85 -33.34 5.89
CA GLN A 20 24.04 -32.74 6.49
C GLN A 20 25.39 -33.53 6.56
N ALA A 21 26.44 -32.83 6.09
CA ALA A 21 27.65 -32.42 6.82
C ALA A 21 28.98 -33.24 6.80
N ILE A 22 30.06 -32.42 6.75
CA ILE A 22 31.46 -32.55 7.25
C ILE A 22 32.57 -33.06 6.28
N ALA A 23 33.65 -32.24 6.17
CA ALA A 23 34.94 -32.34 5.44
C ALA A 23 35.89 -33.49 5.92
N PRO A 24 37.17 -33.75 5.48
CA PRO A 24 38.17 -32.93 4.71
C PRO A 24 39.19 -33.66 3.73
N HIS A 25 40.11 -32.88 3.09
CA HIS A 25 41.50 -33.19 2.60
C HIS A 25 41.74 -34.25 1.46
N VAL A 26 42.72 -34.23 0.51
CA VAL A 26 44.03 -33.54 0.30
C VAL A 26 44.57 -33.75 -1.16
N SER A 27 45.32 -32.75 -1.68
CA SER A 27 46.42 -32.71 -2.71
C SER A 27 46.22 -33.20 -4.16
N THR A 28 46.81 -32.63 -5.22
CA THR A 28 48.19 -32.11 -5.44
C THR A 28 48.19 -30.94 -6.46
N GLU A 29 48.72 -29.75 -6.14
CA GLU A 29 50.08 -29.22 -6.44
C GLU A 29 50.43 -28.91 -7.91
N SER A 30 50.66 -27.61 -8.23
CA SER A 30 52.00 -27.06 -8.51
C SER A 30 51.99 -25.53 -8.80
N PHE A 31 52.79 -24.81 -8.00
CA PHE A 31 53.24 -23.39 -8.02
C PHE A 31 54.36 -23.15 -9.08
N PRO A 32 55.08 -21.99 -9.25
CA PRO A 32 55.36 -20.85 -8.33
C PRO A 32 55.32 -19.41 -8.92
N VAL A 33 55.06 -18.29 -8.19
CA VAL A 33 55.78 -17.55 -7.09
C VAL A 33 56.77 -16.45 -7.55
N ARG A 34 56.56 -15.16 -7.12
CA ARG A 34 57.39 -14.27 -6.24
C ARG A 34 57.44 -12.76 -6.61
N THR A 35 56.91 -11.94 -5.68
CA THR A 35 57.45 -10.70 -5.01
C THR A 35 58.42 -9.72 -5.71
N ALA A 36 58.21 -8.39 -5.53
CA ALA A 36 58.88 -7.53 -4.52
C ALA A 36 59.03 -6.02 -4.89
N LEU A 37 58.65 -5.16 -3.92
CA LEU A 37 59.26 -3.88 -3.46
C LEU A 37 59.54 -2.63 -4.35
N ALA A 38 58.95 -1.51 -3.87
CA ALA A 38 59.55 -0.21 -3.48
C ALA A 38 60.24 0.75 -4.49
N GLY A 39 59.79 2.02 -4.46
CA GLY A 39 60.65 3.16 -4.12
C GLY A 39 61.07 4.17 -5.21
N MET A 40 60.46 5.37 -5.14
CA MET A 40 61.08 6.71 -5.24
C MET A 40 61.63 7.28 -6.59
N LEU A 41 61.39 8.61 -6.71
CA LEU A 41 62.08 9.68 -7.48
C LEU A 41 61.54 10.11 -8.86
N SER A 42 61.02 11.35 -8.89
CA SER A 42 60.99 12.31 -10.01
C SER A 42 62.40 12.91 -10.25
N PRO A 43 62.59 13.87 -11.18
CA PRO A 43 62.28 13.97 -12.62
C PRO A 43 63.60 14.16 -13.44
N PRO A 44 63.54 14.48 -14.74
CA PRO A 44 64.19 15.74 -15.16
C PRO A 44 63.51 16.50 -16.32
N THR A 45 63.67 17.82 -16.29
CA THR A 45 63.52 18.81 -17.37
C THR A 45 64.89 19.18 -17.94
N VAL A 46 64.99 19.45 -19.27
CA VAL A 46 66.00 20.31 -19.97
C VAL A 46 65.40 20.75 -21.33
N ASP A 47 64.99 22.02 -21.50
CA ASP A 47 65.59 23.20 -22.19
C ASP A 47 65.72 23.20 -23.74
N LEU A 48 65.27 24.29 -24.40
CA LEU A 48 66.12 25.41 -24.92
C LEU A 48 65.39 26.35 -25.95
N CYS A 49 65.56 27.68 -25.73
CA CYS A 49 65.78 28.80 -26.71
C CYS A 49 64.64 29.25 -27.67
N ARG A 50 64.38 30.53 -28.05
CA ARG A 50 65.08 31.85 -28.15
C ARG A 50 63.99 32.96 -28.34
N CYS A 51 64.00 34.13 -27.66
CA CYS A 51 64.60 35.46 -27.95
C CYS A 51 64.00 36.35 -29.10
N HIS A 52 63.68 37.62 -28.73
CA HIS A 52 63.61 38.89 -29.52
C HIS A 52 62.40 39.13 -30.46
N ASP A 53 61.74 40.29 -30.62
CA ASP A 53 62.00 41.72 -30.29
C ASP A 53 60.67 42.55 -30.22
N ASP A 54 60.77 43.71 -29.54
CA ASP A 54 59.89 44.90 -29.37
C ASP A 54 59.41 45.60 -30.70
N PRO A 55 58.72 46.79 -30.75
CA PRO A 55 58.23 47.69 -29.68
C PRO A 55 56.80 48.32 -29.88
N ALA A 56 56.38 49.09 -28.86
CA ALA A 56 55.26 50.06 -28.76
C ALA A 56 55.40 51.28 -29.75
N PRO A 57 54.59 52.40 -29.79
CA PRO A 57 53.82 53.03 -28.68
C PRO A 57 52.58 53.96 -29.01
N GLU A 58 52.07 54.64 -27.95
CA GLU A 58 51.35 55.95 -27.91
C GLU A 58 49.90 56.05 -28.48
N HIS A 59 48.92 56.87 -28.01
CA HIS A 59 48.84 58.03 -27.10
C HIS A 59 47.35 58.38 -26.77
N ARG A 60 47.13 59.02 -25.59
CA ARG A 60 46.18 60.13 -25.23
C ARG A 60 44.63 60.07 -25.44
N ASN A 61 43.93 60.03 -24.29
CA ASN A 61 43.08 61.07 -23.66
C ASN A 61 42.01 61.93 -24.43
N ARG A 62 40.79 61.95 -23.82
CA ARG A 62 39.78 63.04 -23.62
C ARG A 62 38.50 63.16 -24.49
N LYS A 63 37.37 63.11 -23.75
CA LYS A 63 36.17 64.00 -23.68
C LYS A 63 35.14 64.11 -24.82
N ASN A 64 33.88 63.83 -24.42
CA ASN A 64 32.59 64.54 -24.61
C ASN A 64 32.12 65.08 -25.98
N ALA A 65 30.95 64.55 -26.39
CA ALA A 65 29.71 65.23 -26.82
C ALA A 65 29.69 66.24 -28.00
N GLN A 66 28.92 65.93 -29.07
CA GLN A 66 27.64 66.60 -29.44
C GLN A 66 27.13 66.22 -30.85
N ALA A 67 25.84 65.84 -30.90
CA ALA A 67 24.74 66.12 -31.85
C ALA A 67 24.99 66.62 -33.31
N SER A 68 24.21 66.14 -34.31
CA SER A 68 22.85 66.64 -34.66
C SER A 68 22.32 66.29 -36.09
N HIS A 69 20.99 66.00 -36.16
CA HIS A 69 19.95 66.23 -37.20
C HIS A 69 19.94 65.49 -38.57
N ARG A 70 18.80 65.06 -39.18
CA ARG A 70 17.42 65.60 -39.37
C ARG A 70 16.34 64.49 -39.59
N SER A 71 15.19 64.50 -38.88
CA SER A 71 13.78 64.86 -39.28
C SER A 71 12.94 63.74 -39.96
N PHE A 72 11.69 63.38 -39.60
CA PHE A 72 10.48 64.20 -39.39
C PHE A 72 9.35 63.54 -38.53
N ALA A 73 8.61 64.42 -37.82
CA ALA A 73 7.17 64.48 -37.48
C ALA A 73 6.50 63.65 -36.34
N VAL A 74 5.94 64.44 -35.41
CA VAL A 74 5.03 64.24 -34.23
C VAL A 74 3.58 64.58 -34.69
N PRO A 75 2.43 64.37 -33.97
CA PRO A 75 2.18 64.32 -32.51
C PRO A 75 1.41 63.38 -31.52
N ALA A 76 1.90 63.17 -30.28
CA ALA A 76 1.50 63.86 -29.03
C ALA A 76 0.11 63.44 -28.47
N VAL A 77 -0.15 63.25 -27.16
CA VAL A 77 0.14 64.10 -25.99
C VAL A 77 -0.07 63.28 -24.69
N ASP A 78 0.93 63.34 -23.78
CA ASP A 78 0.97 63.57 -22.31
C ASP A 78 0.00 62.90 -21.29
N TYR A 79 0.28 62.75 -19.98
CA TYR A 79 1.40 63.01 -19.05
C TYR A 79 1.12 62.26 -17.70
N ASN A 80 2.11 61.60 -17.10
CA ASN A 80 2.87 61.93 -15.87
C ASN A 80 2.45 61.32 -14.51
N PHE A 81 3.42 60.60 -13.93
CA PHE A 81 3.96 60.60 -12.54
C PHE A 81 3.17 61.35 -11.43
N ASN A 82 3.08 60.88 -10.18
CA ASN A 82 4.20 60.85 -9.21
C ASN A 82 3.73 60.39 -7.79
N GLN A 83 4.67 59.78 -7.07
CA GLN A 83 4.96 59.66 -5.61
C GLN A 83 3.95 59.95 -4.46
N ASN A 84 4.03 59.03 -3.47
CA ASN A 84 4.12 59.16 -1.99
C ASN A 84 3.03 59.89 -1.16
N LYS A 85 2.41 59.15 -0.20
CA LYS A 85 2.49 59.32 1.29
C LYS A 85 1.35 58.59 2.04
N ASN A 86 1.74 57.96 3.17
CA ASN A 86 0.95 57.43 4.32
C ASN A 86 0.06 58.51 5.01
N PRO A 87 -0.75 58.31 6.10
CA PRO A 87 -1.05 57.11 6.95
C PRO A 87 -2.52 56.96 7.54
N THR A 88 -2.80 55.88 8.31
CA THR A 88 -3.78 55.73 9.46
C THR A 88 -5.31 55.94 9.21
N ARG A 89 -6.33 55.36 9.88
CA ARG A 89 -6.59 54.79 11.23
C ARG A 89 -8.01 54.12 11.24
N ARG A 90 -8.20 53.05 12.04
CA ARG A 90 -9.38 52.55 12.82
C ARG A 90 -10.84 52.85 12.39
N TRP A 91 -11.76 51.87 12.53
CA TRP A 91 -13.04 51.87 13.31
C TRP A 91 -13.64 50.44 13.25
N ARG A 92 -13.67 49.62 14.33
CA ARG A 92 -14.67 49.46 15.42
C ARG A 92 -16.08 48.96 15.01
N ASN A 93 -16.39 47.75 15.49
CA ASN A 93 -17.72 47.16 15.76
C ASN A 93 -18.53 48.01 16.76
N PRO A 94 -19.88 47.89 16.88
CA PRO A 94 -20.48 46.74 17.58
C PRO A 94 -21.87 46.23 17.11
N ASP A 95 -22.11 44.96 17.44
CA ASP A 95 -23.34 44.14 17.63
C ASP A 95 -24.46 44.76 18.53
N PRO A 96 -25.60 44.08 18.89
CA PRO A 96 -26.41 42.99 18.27
C PRO A 96 -27.97 43.15 18.49
N ILE A 97 -28.72 42.03 18.32
CA ILE A 97 -30.04 41.61 18.91
C ILE A 97 -31.20 41.52 17.89
N GLN A 98 -32.14 40.57 17.86
CA GLN A 98 -32.37 39.15 18.25
C GLN A 98 -33.90 38.90 18.00
N ALA A 99 -34.32 37.62 17.92
CA ALA A 99 -35.71 37.10 18.02
C ALA A 99 -36.59 37.18 16.74
N ARG A 100 -37.43 36.19 16.37
CA ARG A 100 -37.99 35.02 17.08
C ARG A 100 -38.63 34.01 16.10
N CYS A 101 -38.90 32.81 16.60
CA CYS A 101 -39.35 31.58 15.95
C CYS A 101 -40.84 31.47 15.52
N ASN A 102 -41.07 30.45 14.68
CA ASN A 102 -42.17 29.45 14.63
C ASN A 102 -43.51 29.68 13.88
N MET A 103 -43.64 28.87 12.80
CA MET A 103 -44.72 27.94 12.37
C MET A 103 -46.19 28.16 12.76
N PHE A 104 -47.09 27.97 11.77
CA PHE A 104 -48.20 26.97 11.70
C PHE A 104 -48.89 27.09 10.29
N VAL A 105 -48.81 26.11 9.38
CA VAL A 105 -49.76 24.99 9.06
C VAL A 105 -51.19 25.46 8.67
N ARG A 106 -51.73 25.27 7.45
CA ARG A 106 -52.46 24.12 6.80
C ARG A 106 -53.11 24.72 5.51
N SER A 107 -53.39 24.08 4.36
CA SER A 107 -54.28 22.92 4.13
C SER A 107 -54.33 22.46 2.64
N GLN A 108 -54.26 21.15 2.43
CA GLN A 108 -55.11 20.25 1.60
C GLN A 108 -55.46 20.54 0.11
N ILE A 109 -55.04 19.68 -0.84
CA ILE A 109 -55.75 18.53 -1.49
C ILE A 109 -56.79 18.91 -2.58
N ARG A 110 -56.55 18.54 -3.87
CA ARG A 110 -57.32 17.50 -4.64
C ARG A 110 -56.90 17.36 -6.12
N ARG A 111 -56.76 16.09 -6.53
CA ARG A 111 -56.89 15.51 -7.90
C ARG A 111 -58.36 15.66 -8.39
N ARG A 112 -58.73 15.63 -9.69
CA ARG A 112 -58.82 14.43 -10.58
C ARG A 112 -59.58 14.77 -11.90
N TRP A 113 -59.16 14.13 -13.02
CA TRP A 113 -59.93 13.38 -14.08
C TRP A 113 -60.96 14.17 -14.95
N PHE A 114 -61.29 13.89 -16.23
CA PHE A 114 -61.42 12.66 -17.04
C PHE A 114 -61.56 13.03 -18.56
N ASP A 115 -61.19 12.10 -19.46
CA ASP A 115 -61.68 11.74 -20.80
C ASP A 115 -61.83 12.70 -22.02
N ALA A 116 -61.55 12.08 -23.18
CA ALA A 116 -61.59 12.55 -24.57
C ALA A 116 -63.02 12.81 -25.11
N PRO A 117 -63.18 13.35 -26.34
CA PRO A 117 -63.24 12.46 -27.52
C PRO A 117 -62.66 13.05 -28.84
N ASP A 118 -62.65 12.17 -29.84
CA ASP A 118 -62.42 12.36 -31.28
C ASP A 118 -62.98 13.65 -31.91
N THR A 119 -62.28 14.20 -32.91
CA THR A 119 -62.74 14.24 -34.32
C THR A 119 -61.83 15.06 -35.25
N ILE A 120 -61.26 14.33 -36.23
CA ILE A 120 -61.23 14.58 -37.68
C ILE A 120 -61.08 16.03 -38.22
N SER A 121 -59.86 16.26 -38.71
CA SER A 121 -59.40 17.00 -39.90
C SER A 121 -60.43 17.54 -40.91
N ALA A 122 -60.24 18.80 -41.35
CA ALA A 122 -60.39 19.21 -42.75
C ALA A 122 -59.64 20.51 -43.10
N HIS A 123 -58.74 20.40 -44.08
CA HIS A 123 -58.44 21.35 -45.17
C HIS A 123 -57.69 22.68 -44.89
N LYS A 124 -56.46 22.72 -45.45
CA LYS A 124 -55.67 23.88 -45.93
C LYS A 124 -56.47 24.72 -46.99
N PRO A 125 -56.02 25.88 -47.56
CA PRO A 125 -54.64 26.43 -47.64
C PRO A 125 -54.44 27.98 -47.65
N ALA A 126 -53.15 28.37 -47.66
CA ALA A 126 -52.48 29.47 -48.39
C ALA A 126 -52.82 30.96 -48.16
N GLY A 127 -51.77 31.78 -47.96
CA GLY A 127 -51.77 33.19 -48.41
C GLY A 127 -50.87 34.20 -47.65
N ALA A 128 -49.68 34.45 -48.21
CA ALA A 128 -48.96 35.75 -48.31
C ALA A 128 -48.39 36.52 -47.09
N LYS A 129 -47.04 36.49 -47.01
CA LYS A 129 -46.04 37.58 -46.91
C LYS A 129 -46.27 38.78 -45.96
N VAL A 130 -45.36 38.95 -44.98
CA VAL A 130 -44.70 40.24 -44.62
C VAL A 130 -43.23 40.00 -44.24
N VAL A 131 -42.41 41.00 -44.54
CA VAL A 131 -40.96 41.08 -44.75
C VAL A 131 -40.19 41.45 -43.46
N MET A 132 -39.11 40.70 -43.20
CA MET A 132 -37.76 41.11 -42.76
C MET A 132 -37.60 42.01 -41.53
N TRP A 133 -37.02 41.47 -40.45
CA TRP A 133 -35.93 42.01 -39.61
C TRP A 133 -35.64 40.99 -38.50
N LEU A 134 -34.74 40.02 -38.72
CA LEU A 134 -34.10 39.18 -37.67
C LEU A 134 -33.04 38.28 -38.33
N SER A 135 -31.96 38.89 -38.84
CA SER A 135 -30.80 38.15 -39.37
C SER A 135 -29.52 38.81 -38.87
N LEU A 136 -29.32 38.82 -37.54
CA LEU A 136 -28.00 39.07 -36.96
C LEU A 136 -27.78 38.51 -35.53
N ALA A 137 -28.79 37.92 -34.88
CA ALA A 137 -28.67 37.40 -33.51
C ALA A 137 -28.54 35.87 -33.38
N MET A 138 -28.67 35.10 -34.47
CA MET A 138 -28.63 33.62 -34.44
C MET A 138 -27.33 32.99 -34.98
N VAL A 139 -26.31 33.78 -35.32
CA VAL A 139 -25.02 33.25 -35.84
C VAL A 139 -23.89 33.26 -34.79
N VAL A 140 -24.09 33.87 -33.62
CA VAL A 140 -23.04 33.98 -32.58
C VAL A 140 -23.13 32.88 -31.50
N PHE A 141 -24.21 32.10 -31.42
CA PHE A 141 -24.42 31.11 -30.35
C PHE A 141 -24.03 29.66 -30.68
N PHE A 142 -23.47 29.37 -31.87
CA PHE A 142 -23.09 28.00 -32.27
C PHE A 142 -21.58 27.75 -32.40
N PHE A 143 -20.71 28.70 -32.01
CA PHE A 143 -19.24 28.55 -32.14
C PHE A 143 -18.45 28.63 -30.83
N HIS A 144 -19.07 28.43 -29.67
CA HIS A 144 -18.33 28.16 -28.43
C HIS A 144 -18.45 26.68 -28.09
N ALA A 145 -17.55 25.86 -28.66
CA ALA A 145 -17.19 24.61 -27.99
C ALA A 145 -16.80 24.95 -26.54
N PRO A 146 -17.18 24.14 -25.53
CA PRO A 146 -16.85 24.46 -24.15
C PRO A 146 -15.33 24.56 -24.01
N LEU A 147 -14.82 25.72 -23.57
CA LEU A 147 -13.39 26.03 -23.40
C LEU A 147 -12.61 24.88 -22.72
N SER A 148 -13.27 24.19 -21.78
CA SER A 148 -12.74 23.03 -21.04
C SER A 148 -12.40 21.83 -21.94
N ALA A 149 -13.23 21.48 -22.93
CA ALA A 149 -12.96 20.37 -23.83
C ALA A 149 -11.80 20.68 -24.80
N GLN A 150 -11.68 21.93 -25.21
CA GLN A 150 -10.58 22.40 -26.07
C GLN A 150 -9.25 22.44 -25.29
N GLN A 151 -9.28 22.84 -24.02
CA GLN A 151 -8.12 22.84 -23.13
C GLN A 151 -7.67 21.42 -22.75
N ALA A 152 -8.61 20.51 -22.46
CA ALA A 152 -8.31 19.09 -22.22
C ALA A 152 -7.65 18.45 -23.44
N ARG A 153 -8.23 18.64 -24.64
CA ARG A 153 -7.65 18.14 -25.90
C ARG A 153 -6.25 18.70 -26.15
N SER A 154 -6.03 20.00 -25.94
CA SER A 154 -4.70 20.61 -26.07
C SER A 154 -3.68 20.03 -25.08
N THR A 155 -4.11 19.69 -23.88
CA THR A 155 -3.26 19.07 -22.85
C THR A 155 -2.84 17.66 -23.26
N THR A 156 -3.80 16.85 -23.74
CA THR A 156 -3.55 15.51 -24.26
C THR A 156 -2.54 15.51 -25.41
N LEU A 157 -2.66 16.43 -26.37
CA LEU A 157 -1.70 16.51 -27.50
C LEU A 157 -0.28 16.87 -27.04
N THR A 158 -0.16 17.74 -26.04
CA THR A 158 1.15 18.09 -25.44
C THR A 158 1.77 16.89 -24.72
N GLN A 159 0.95 16.05 -24.07
CA GLN A 159 1.41 14.82 -23.45
C GLN A 159 1.90 13.79 -24.48
N ILE A 160 1.30 13.72 -25.68
CA ILE A 160 1.82 12.92 -26.79
C ILE A 160 3.23 13.39 -27.14
N ASP A 161 3.44 14.69 -27.38
CA ASP A 161 4.77 15.25 -27.68
C ASP A 161 5.84 14.80 -26.67
N HIS A 162 5.51 14.84 -25.38
CA HIS A 162 6.41 14.40 -24.32
C HIS A 162 6.71 12.90 -24.34
N ILE A 163 5.73 12.05 -24.63
CA ILE A 163 5.94 10.60 -24.78
C ILE A 163 6.93 10.34 -25.92
N VAL A 164 6.79 11.04 -27.05
CA VAL A 164 7.66 10.88 -28.21
C VAL A 164 9.07 11.39 -27.94
N GLN A 165 9.20 12.63 -27.45
CA GLN A 165 10.50 13.23 -27.14
C GLN A 165 11.30 12.37 -26.16
N ARG A 166 10.63 11.77 -25.16
CA ARG A 166 11.22 10.83 -24.22
C ARG A 166 11.77 9.59 -24.91
N LEU A 167 10.96 8.94 -25.76
CA LEU A 167 11.43 7.79 -26.54
C LEU A 167 12.65 8.16 -27.38
N MET A 168 12.63 9.33 -28.01
CA MET A 168 13.75 9.79 -28.84
C MET A 168 15.02 10.02 -28.03
N GLN A 169 14.91 10.67 -26.87
CA GLN A 169 16.04 10.94 -25.98
C GLN A 169 16.62 9.64 -25.41
N ASP A 170 15.76 8.76 -24.88
CA ASP A 170 16.18 7.53 -24.21
C ASP A 170 16.84 6.53 -25.19
N GLN A 171 16.36 6.47 -26.44
CA GLN A 171 16.84 5.51 -27.44
C GLN A 171 17.81 6.11 -28.47
N GLY A 172 17.99 7.43 -28.48
CA GLY A 172 18.82 8.13 -29.48
C GLY A 172 18.22 8.05 -30.89
N VAL A 173 16.91 8.27 -31.02
CA VAL A 173 16.20 8.22 -32.31
C VAL A 173 16.51 9.45 -33.13
N ALA A 174 16.98 9.26 -34.37
CA ALA A 174 17.31 10.35 -35.29
C ALA A 174 16.07 11.12 -35.73
N GLY A 175 15.07 10.41 -36.28
CA GLY A 175 13.80 10.99 -36.69
C GLY A 175 12.64 10.00 -36.65
N MET A 176 11.44 10.55 -36.43
CA MET A 176 10.21 9.78 -36.48
C MET A 176 8.98 10.65 -36.72
N SER A 177 7.91 10.04 -37.22
CA SER A 177 6.61 10.68 -37.38
C SER A 177 5.52 9.83 -36.76
N ILE A 178 4.54 10.49 -36.14
CA ILE A 178 3.41 9.86 -35.46
C ILE A 178 2.11 10.43 -36.00
N ALA A 179 1.12 9.56 -36.13
CA ALA A 179 -0.26 9.94 -36.40
C ALA A 179 -1.20 9.19 -35.43
N VAL A 180 -2.23 9.88 -34.95
CA VAL A 180 -3.21 9.35 -34.00
C VAL A 180 -4.61 9.70 -34.48
N ALA A 181 -5.48 8.70 -34.49
CA ALA A 181 -6.91 8.88 -34.65
C ALA A 181 -7.68 8.46 -33.41
N GLN A 182 -8.82 9.11 -33.20
CA GLN A 182 -9.81 8.81 -32.17
C GLN A 182 -11.19 9.03 -32.80
N ASP A 183 -12.18 8.20 -32.44
CA ASP A 183 -13.54 8.27 -32.98
C ASP A 183 -13.56 8.25 -34.53
N HIS A 184 -12.64 7.48 -35.10
CA HIS A 184 -12.42 7.33 -36.54
C HIS A 184 -11.98 8.62 -37.29
N GLU A 185 -11.45 9.62 -36.59
CA GLU A 185 -10.90 10.84 -37.20
C GLU A 185 -9.42 11.02 -36.84
N LEU A 186 -8.61 11.50 -37.79
CA LEU A 186 -7.21 11.85 -37.53
C LEU A 186 -7.17 13.13 -36.66
N ILE A 187 -6.76 12.98 -35.41
CA ILE A 187 -6.74 14.09 -34.43
C ILE A 187 -5.35 14.70 -34.22
N TYR A 188 -4.29 13.99 -34.63
CA TYR A 188 -2.92 14.42 -34.44
C TYR A 188 -1.99 13.79 -35.48
N ALA A 189 -1.08 14.60 -36.03
CA ALA A 189 0.01 14.13 -36.89
C ALA A 189 1.20 15.08 -36.75
N LYS A 190 2.40 14.54 -36.49
CA LYS A 190 3.61 15.36 -36.29
C LYS A 190 4.89 14.57 -36.57
N GLY A 191 5.91 15.26 -37.06
CA GLY A 191 7.28 14.76 -37.18
C GLY A 191 8.20 15.30 -36.08
N PHE A 192 9.20 14.51 -35.71
CA PHE A 192 10.18 14.81 -34.67
C PHE A 192 11.58 14.42 -35.11
N GLY A 193 12.57 15.27 -34.80
CA GLY A 193 13.97 15.06 -35.17
C GLY A 193 14.22 15.25 -36.66
N LEU A 194 15.12 14.44 -37.22
CA LEU A 194 15.64 14.60 -38.58
C LEU A 194 15.29 13.39 -39.45
N ALA A 195 14.66 13.64 -40.59
CA ALA A 195 14.46 12.66 -41.66
C ALA A 195 15.79 12.29 -42.33
N ASP A 196 16.73 13.23 -42.38
CA ASP A 196 18.10 13.08 -42.88
C ASP A 196 19.05 13.87 -41.97
N VAL A 197 20.01 13.18 -41.34
CA VAL A 197 20.94 13.70 -40.34
C VAL A 197 22.09 14.40 -41.05
N GLU A 198 22.61 13.82 -42.13
CA GLU A 198 23.70 14.39 -42.92
C GLU A 198 23.33 15.76 -43.52
N HIS A 199 22.08 15.92 -43.93
CA HIS A 199 21.57 17.13 -44.55
C HIS A 199 20.73 18.00 -43.61
N SER A 200 20.59 17.62 -42.34
CA SER A 200 19.77 18.32 -41.34
C SER A 200 18.33 18.56 -41.81
N VAL A 201 17.73 17.60 -42.51
CA VAL A 201 16.35 17.69 -43.00
C VAL A 201 15.40 17.30 -41.86
N PRO A 202 14.48 18.18 -41.44
CA PRO A 202 13.55 17.88 -40.37
C PRO A 202 12.57 16.77 -40.77
N ALA A 203 12.25 15.89 -39.83
CA ALA A 203 11.14 14.96 -39.98
C ALA A 203 9.81 15.72 -39.81
N THR A 204 8.85 15.41 -40.67
CA THR A 204 7.50 15.97 -40.73
C THR A 204 6.46 14.85 -40.79
N GLU A 205 5.18 15.18 -40.63
CA GLU A 205 4.06 14.26 -40.85
C GLU A 205 3.98 13.72 -42.29
N THR A 206 4.62 14.40 -43.26
CA THR A 206 4.71 14.00 -44.66
C THR A 206 6.00 13.25 -45.02
N THR A 207 6.90 13.05 -44.05
CA THR A 207 8.11 12.25 -44.23
C THR A 207 7.76 10.80 -44.50
N ARG A 208 8.34 10.24 -45.55
CA ARG A 208 8.10 8.88 -46.01
C ARG A 208 9.16 7.93 -45.47
N TYR A 209 8.71 6.96 -44.66
CA TYR A 209 9.54 5.90 -44.14
C TYR A 209 9.15 4.57 -44.79
N ARG A 210 10.07 3.62 -44.79
CA ARG A 210 9.75 2.24 -45.14
C ARG A 210 8.69 1.70 -44.18
N THR A 211 7.60 1.17 -44.72
CA THR A 211 6.52 0.55 -43.93
C THR A 211 6.96 -0.75 -43.27
N ALA A 212 7.98 -1.41 -43.84
CA ALA A 212 8.38 -2.77 -43.51
C ALA A 212 7.13 -3.66 -43.47
N SER A 213 7.03 -4.58 -42.52
CA SER A 213 5.95 -5.58 -42.53
C SER A 213 4.51 -5.05 -42.41
N ILE A 214 4.28 -3.75 -42.23
CA ILE A 214 2.94 -3.15 -42.34
C ILE A 214 2.36 -3.29 -43.77
N ALA A 215 3.19 -3.54 -44.79
CA ALA A 215 2.72 -3.91 -46.14
C ALA A 215 1.87 -5.21 -46.16
N LYS A 216 2.06 -6.11 -45.19
CA LYS A 216 1.32 -7.39 -45.12
C LYS A 216 -0.18 -7.20 -44.90
N PRO A 217 -0.63 -6.41 -43.91
CA PRO A 217 -2.03 -5.98 -43.80
C PRO A 217 -2.64 -5.44 -45.10
N MET A 218 -1.91 -4.60 -45.84
CA MET A 218 -2.39 -4.04 -47.11
C MET A 218 -2.51 -5.12 -48.20
N THR A 219 -1.50 -6.00 -48.31
CA THR A 219 -1.54 -7.16 -49.22
C THR A 219 -2.72 -8.08 -48.89
N ALA A 220 -2.98 -8.33 -47.61
CA ALA A 220 -4.11 -9.14 -47.17
C ALA A 220 -5.44 -8.49 -47.55
N ALA A 221 -5.56 -7.15 -47.46
CA ALA A 221 -6.76 -6.43 -47.93
C ALA A 221 -6.98 -6.58 -49.45
N VAL A 222 -5.91 -6.54 -50.26
CA VAL A 222 -6.01 -6.81 -51.72
C VAL A 222 -6.53 -8.21 -51.98
N VAL A 223 -5.91 -9.24 -51.37
CA VAL A 223 -6.29 -10.65 -51.56
C VAL A 223 -7.74 -10.91 -51.12
N LEU A 224 -8.15 -10.34 -49.99
CA LEU A 224 -9.52 -10.49 -49.49
C LEU A 224 -10.54 -9.73 -50.35
N SER A 225 -10.17 -8.58 -50.93
CA SER A 225 -11.02 -7.89 -51.90
C SER A 225 -11.20 -8.70 -53.19
N LEU A 226 -10.15 -9.40 -53.65
CA LEU A 226 -10.27 -10.32 -54.80
C LEU A 226 -11.18 -11.52 -54.47
N MET A 227 -11.14 -12.00 -53.22
CA MET A 227 -12.07 -13.04 -52.74
C MET A 227 -13.53 -12.55 -52.75
N GLU A 228 -13.80 -11.34 -52.24
CA GLU A 228 -15.15 -10.76 -52.24
C GLU A 228 -15.73 -10.64 -53.66
N ASN A 229 -14.87 -10.34 -54.64
CA ASN A 229 -15.26 -10.19 -56.04
C ASN A 229 -15.29 -11.52 -56.81
N GLY A 230 -15.17 -12.67 -56.12
CA GLY A 230 -15.21 -14.00 -56.74
C GLY A 230 -14.02 -14.34 -57.64
N ARG A 231 -12.94 -13.55 -57.58
CA ARG A 231 -11.71 -13.74 -58.37
C ARG A 231 -10.77 -14.75 -57.73
N LEU A 232 -10.95 -15.03 -56.44
CA LEU A 232 -10.09 -15.91 -55.64
C LEU A 232 -10.88 -16.67 -54.58
N THR A 233 -10.49 -17.91 -54.30
CA THR A 233 -10.95 -18.72 -53.17
C THR A 233 -9.77 -18.96 -52.23
N LEU A 234 -9.95 -18.74 -50.93
CA LEU A 234 -8.84 -18.80 -49.96
C LEU A 234 -8.26 -20.21 -49.75
N ASP A 235 -9.05 -21.24 -49.99
CA ASP A 235 -8.73 -22.63 -49.67
C ASP A 235 -8.30 -23.45 -50.90
N GLU A 236 -8.18 -22.82 -52.06
CA GLU A 236 -7.58 -23.42 -53.27
C GLU A 236 -6.05 -23.47 -53.17
N PRO A 237 -5.39 -24.44 -53.83
CA PRO A 237 -3.94 -24.45 -53.98
C PRO A 237 -3.43 -23.17 -54.65
N VAL A 238 -2.30 -22.64 -54.18
CA VAL A 238 -1.71 -21.42 -54.75
C VAL A 238 -1.36 -21.55 -56.24
N GLN A 239 -1.12 -22.76 -56.72
CA GLN A 239 -0.86 -23.07 -58.13
C GLN A 239 -2.03 -22.74 -59.05
N THR A 240 -3.27 -22.67 -58.52
CA THR A 240 -4.44 -22.21 -59.27
C THR A 240 -4.25 -20.78 -59.79
N TYR A 241 -3.53 -19.94 -59.03
CA TYR A 241 -3.28 -18.54 -59.38
C TYR A 241 -1.83 -18.30 -59.85
N VAL A 242 -0.89 -19.16 -59.45
CA VAL A 242 0.52 -19.08 -59.83
C VAL A 242 0.97 -20.43 -60.41
N PRO A 243 0.61 -20.75 -61.67
CA PRO A 243 0.88 -22.07 -62.28
C PRO A 243 2.37 -22.43 -62.32
N ASP A 244 3.25 -21.41 -62.38
CA ASP A 244 4.70 -21.58 -62.40
C ASP A 244 5.30 -21.84 -61.01
N TYR A 245 4.51 -21.79 -59.93
CA TYR A 245 5.01 -22.12 -58.58
C TYR A 245 5.16 -23.64 -58.43
N PRO A 246 6.37 -24.15 -58.08
CA PRO A 246 6.63 -25.59 -58.08
C PRO A 246 5.68 -26.37 -57.16
N GLU A 247 5.25 -27.54 -57.61
CA GLU A 247 4.55 -28.51 -56.78
C GLU A 247 5.38 -28.87 -55.53
N LYS A 248 4.71 -28.91 -54.38
CA LYS A 248 5.34 -29.17 -53.08
C LYS A 248 4.84 -30.50 -52.51
N ARG A 249 5.56 -31.02 -51.52
CA ARG A 249 5.16 -32.23 -50.77
C ARG A 249 3.73 -32.14 -50.23
N TRP A 250 3.30 -30.95 -49.81
CA TRP A 250 1.96 -30.66 -49.34
C TRP A 250 1.41 -29.44 -50.09
N GLN A 251 0.12 -29.44 -50.41
CA GLN A 251 -0.54 -28.28 -51.01
C GLN A 251 -0.59 -27.12 -50.02
N VAL A 252 -0.31 -25.92 -50.52
CA VAL A 252 -0.36 -24.67 -49.75
C VAL A 252 -1.52 -23.85 -50.28
N THR A 253 -2.36 -23.31 -49.40
CA THR A 253 -3.49 -22.45 -49.77
C THR A 253 -3.23 -20.98 -49.44
N THR A 254 -3.98 -20.09 -50.08
CA THR A 254 -3.93 -18.63 -49.82
C THR A 254 -4.26 -18.31 -48.36
N ARG A 255 -5.24 -18.99 -47.75
CA ARG A 255 -5.59 -18.86 -46.32
C ARG A 255 -4.38 -19.13 -45.42
N GLN A 256 -3.68 -20.22 -45.71
CA GLN A 256 -2.53 -20.63 -44.91
C GLN A 256 -1.38 -19.64 -45.03
N LEU A 257 -1.15 -19.06 -46.21
CA LEU A 257 -0.14 -18.00 -46.36
C LEU A 257 -0.52 -16.73 -45.57
N LEU A 258 -1.77 -16.27 -45.67
CA LEU A 258 -2.28 -15.11 -44.95
C LEU A 258 -2.10 -15.26 -43.43
N GLY A 259 -2.36 -16.46 -42.91
CA GLY A 259 -2.24 -16.81 -41.49
C GLY A 259 -0.84 -17.21 -41.01
N HIS A 260 0.20 -17.17 -41.85
CA HIS A 260 1.54 -17.71 -41.55
C HIS A 260 1.55 -19.21 -41.15
N LEU A 261 0.68 -19.98 -41.78
CA LEU A 261 0.54 -21.43 -41.62
C LEU A 261 1.04 -22.21 -42.85
N GLY A 262 1.42 -21.56 -43.95
CA GLY A 262 1.68 -22.21 -45.24
C GLY A 262 3.01 -22.96 -45.39
N GLY A 263 3.89 -22.96 -44.39
CA GLY A 263 5.17 -23.70 -44.44
C GLY A 263 6.25 -23.12 -45.37
N VAL A 264 5.99 -22.03 -46.08
CA VAL A 264 7.01 -21.30 -46.86
C VAL A 264 8.02 -20.67 -45.90
N ARG A 265 9.31 -20.97 -46.08
CA ARG A 265 10.39 -20.51 -45.18
C ARG A 265 10.51 -18.98 -45.10
N HIS A 266 11.17 -18.50 -44.05
CA HIS A 266 11.62 -17.11 -43.98
C HIS A 266 13.06 -16.95 -44.52
N TYR A 267 13.67 -15.77 -44.31
CA TYR A 267 15.04 -15.48 -44.73
C TYR A 267 16.04 -16.43 -44.05
N LYS A 268 17.02 -16.94 -44.81
CA LYS A 268 18.11 -17.80 -44.32
C LYS A 268 19.31 -17.00 -43.79
N SER A 269 19.47 -15.75 -44.24
CA SER A 269 20.63 -14.91 -43.91
C SER A 269 20.35 -13.42 -44.06
N SER A 270 21.28 -12.59 -43.59
CA SER A 270 21.26 -11.13 -43.81
C SER A 270 21.32 -10.75 -45.28
N ALA A 271 21.96 -11.57 -46.13
CA ALA A 271 22.01 -11.35 -47.57
C ALA A 271 20.62 -11.43 -48.24
N GLU A 272 19.72 -12.28 -47.73
CA GLU A 272 18.32 -12.31 -48.19
C GLU A 272 17.49 -11.20 -47.53
N SER A 273 17.70 -10.93 -46.23
CA SER A 273 16.89 -9.93 -45.52
C SER A 273 17.22 -8.48 -45.89
N SER A 274 18.46 -8.21 -46.31
CA SER A 274 19.00 -6.89 -46.68
C SER A 274 19.66 -6.90 -48.05
N SER A 275 19.10 -7.66 -49.00
CA SER A 275 19.63 -7.78 -50.36
C SER A 275 19.77 -6.42 -51.06
N THR A 276 20.81 -6.28 -51.87
CA THR A 276 20.99 -5.14 -52.79
C THR A 276 20.64 -5.49 -54.23
N ALA A 277 20.18 -6.71 -54.50
CA ALA A 277 19.74 -7.11 -55.82
C ALA A 277 18.36 -6.51 -56.14
N HIS A 278 18.22 -5.95 -57.34
CA HIS A 278 16.98 -5.36 -57.81
C HIS A 278 16.14 -6.37 -58.61
N PHE A 279 14.83 -6.36 -58.40
CA PHE A 279 13.87 -7.26 -59.03
C PHE A 279 12.76 -6.43 -59.70
N PHE A 280 12.63 -6.54 -61.02
CA PHE A 280 11.64 -5.76 -61.79
C PHE A 280 10.22 -6.35 -61.75
N SER A 281 10.05 -7.59 -61.26
CA SER A 281 8.74 -8.25 -61.15
C SER A 281 8.67 -9.18 -59.94
N LEU A 282 7.48 -9.43 -59.41
CA LEU A 282 7.31 -10.41 -58.33
C LEU A 282 7.68 -11.83 -58.79
N SER A 283 7.38 -12.19 -60.03
CA SER A 283 7.78 -13.49 -60.61
C SER A 283 9.29 -13.71 -60.60
N SER A 284 10.09 -12.66 -60.83
CA SER A 284 11.56 -12.75 -60.71
C SER A 284 12.00 -12.92 -59.25
N ALA A 285 11.31 -12.24 -58.32
CA ALA A 285 11.61 -12.33 -56.89
C ALA A 285 11.26 -13.70 -56.31
N LEU A 286 10.17 -14.35 -56.78
CA LEU A 286 9.76 -15.68 -56.33
C LEU A 286 10.84 -16.74 -56.53
N LYS A 287 11.61 -16.67 -57.63
CA LYS A 287 12.70 -17.62 -57.93
C LYS A 287 13.75 -17.74 -56.82
N THR A 288 13.85 -16.72 -55.95
CA THR A 288 14.76 -16.73 -54.78
C THR A 288 14.46 -17.87 -53.80
N PHE A 289 13.19 -18.27 -53.68
CA PHE A 289 12.77 -19.29 -52.71
C PHE A 289 11.77 -20.31 -53.26
N ALA A 290 11.29 -20.14 -54.50
CA ALA A 290 10.24 -20.97 -55.09
C ALA A 290 10.60 -22.45 -55.10
N ASP A 291 11.89 -22.82 -55.21
CA ASP A 291 12.36 -24.22 -55.22
C ASP A 291 12.64 -24.79 -53.83
N ASP A 292 12.61 -23.96 -52.77
CA ASP A 292 12.87 -24.44 -51.43
C ASP A 292 11.75 -25.37 -50.91
N PRO A 293 12.08 -26.39 -50.09
CA PRO A 293 11.06 -27.22 -49.47
C PRO A 293 10.25 -26.43 -48.43
N LEU A 294 9.00 -26.86 -48.20
CA LEU A 294 8.22 -26.38 -47.07
C LEU A 294 8.88 -26.85 -45.77
N ILE A 295 9.02 -25.96 -44.80
CA ILE A 295 9.70 -26.25 -43.53
C ILE A 295 8.81 -27.01 -42.52
N HIS A 296 7.51 -27.12 -42.81
CA HIS A 296 6.54 -27.97 -42.12
C HIS A 296 5.29 -28.15 -42.98
N GLU A 297 4.46 -29.13 -42.62
CA GLU A 297 3.15 -29.32 -43.23
C GLU A 297 2.27 -28.07 -43.04
N PRO A 298 1.61 -27.55 -44.09
CA PRO A 298 0.73 -26.41 -43.97
C PRO A 298 -0.40 -26.61 -42.96
N GLY A 299 -0.72 -25.59 -42.18
CA GLY A 299 -1.69 -25.68 -41.08
C GLY A 299 -1.16 -26.32 -39.79
N SER A 300 -0.09 -27.13 -39.83
CA SER A 300 0.40 -27.81 -38.62
C SER A 300 1.13 -26.92 -37.62
N LYS A 301 1.75 -25.82 -38.09
CA LYS A 301 2.54 -24.90 -37.26
C LYS A 301 2.37 -23.46 -37.73
N TYR A 302 2.44 -22.52 -36.78
CA TYR A 302 2.60 -21.09 -37.06
C TYR A 302 4.07 -20.73 -37.22
N ARG A 303 4.46 -20.25 -38.40
CA ARG A 303 5.81 -19.75 -38.69
C ARG A 303 5.72 -18.51 -39.57
N TYR A 304 6.08 -17.37 -39.00
CA TYR A 304 6.14 -16.09 -39.70
C TYR A 304 7.02 -16.18 -40.95
N SER A 305 6.50 -15.71 -42.08
CA SER A 305 7.20 -15.77 -43.37
C SER A 305 6.88 -14.58 -44.26
N SER A 306 7.91 -13.77 -44.54
CA SER A 306 7.79 -12.70 -45.56
C SER A 306 7.80 -13.27 -46.97
N PHE A 307 8.50 -14.37 -47.24
CA PHE A 307 8.42 -15.02 -48.55
C PHE A 307 7.04 -15.62 -48.83
N GLY A 308 6.33 -16.09 -47.81
CA GLY A 308 4.91 -16.45 -47.95
C GLY A 308 4.04 -15.28 -48.41
N TYR A 309 4.35 -14.05 -47.97
CA TYR A 309 3.65 -12.85 -48.45
C TYR A 309 4.09 -12.40 -49.85
N ASN A 310 5.34 -12.65 -50.23
CA ASN A 310 5.77 -12.45 -51.62
C ASN A 310 4.98 -13.37 -52.56
N LEU A 311 4.77 -14.63 -52.17
CA LEU A 311 3.92 -15.57 -52.91
C LEU A 311 2.45 -15.11 -52.95
N LEU A 312 1.93 -14.56 -51.85
CA LEU A 312 0.60 -13.93 -51.86
C LEU A 312 0.48 -12.77 -52.86
N GLY A 313 1.54 -11.98 -53.03
CA GLY A 313 1.58 -10.94 -54.06
C GLY A 313 1.36 -11.51 -55.46
N SER A 314 2.08 -12.59 -55.81
CA SER A 314 1.89 -13.25 -57.10
C SER A 314 0.55 -13.97 -57.23
N VAL A 315 0.01 -14.51 -56.14
CA VAL A 315 -1.38 -15.03 -56.10
C VAL A 315 -2.37 -13.91 -56.42
N ALA A 316 -2.17 -12.71 -55.87
CA ALA A 316 -3.00 -11.55 -56.17
C ALA A 316 -2.87 -11.11 -57.64
N GLU A 317 -1.64 -11.08 -58.20
CA GLU A 317 -1.42 -10.77 -59.62
C GLU A 317 -2.11 -11.76 -60.54
N GLY A 318 -2.00 -13.06 -60.26
CA GLY A 318 -2.64 -14.12 -61.03
C GLY A 318 -4.17 -14.08 -60.97
N ALA A 319 -4.75 -13.89 -59.78
CA ALA A 319 -6.20 -13.79 -59.62
C ALA A 319 -6.79 -12.47 -60.14
N GLY A 320 -6.05 -11.37 -59.96
CA GLY A 320 -6.47 -10.03 -60.33
C GLY A 320 -6.15 -9.65 -61.79
N GLU A 321 -5.30 -10.41 -62.48
CA GLU A 321 -4.82 -10.16 -63.85
C GLU A 321 -4.21 -8.76 -64.04
N ALA A 322 -3.57 -8.23 -63.00
CA ALA A 322 -2.90 -6.93 -63.00
C ALA A 322 -1.67 -6.95 -62.08
N GLU A 323 -0.72 -6.05 -62.31
CA GLU A 323 0.46 -5.92 -61.43
C GLU A 323 0.07 -5.59 -59.99
N PHE A 324 0.84 -6.11 -59.03
CA PHE A 324 0.50 -6.00 -57.62
C PHE A 324 0.33 -4.54 -57.15
N MET A 325 1.17 -3.62 -57.61
CA MET A 325 1.06 -2.21 -57.25
C MET A 325 -0.19 -1.54 -57.83
N ALA A 326 -0.66 -1.97 -59.00
CA ALA A 326 -1.92 -1.49 -59.57
C ALA A 326 -3.12 -2.00 -58.75
N LEU A 327 -3.13 -3.28 -58.38
CA LEU A 327 -4.14 -3.86 -57.49
C LEU A 327 -4.14 -3.19 -56.12
N LEU A 328 -2.97 -2.95 -55.54
CA LEU A 328 -2.83 -2.26 -54.26
C LEU A 328 -3.36 -0.83 -54.34
N HIS A 329 -3.05 -0.11 -55.42
CA HIS A 329 -3.57 1.24 -55.64
C HIS A 329 -5.10 1.25 -55.73
N GLU A 330 -5.67 0.41 -56.60
CA GLU A 330 -7.11 0.35 -56.86
C GLU A 330 -7.91 -0.09 -55.63
N LYS A 331 -7.47 -1.16 -54.96
CA LYS A 331 -8.23 -1.80 -53.88
C LYS A 331 -7.97 -1.21 -52.49
N VAL A 332 -6.84 -0.54 -52.29
CA VAL A 332 -6.42 -0.06 -50.96
C VAL A 332 -6.05 1.43 -50.96
N LEU A 333 -5.03 1.84 -51.73
CA LEU A 333 -4.47 3.20 -51.57
C LEU A 333 -5.46 4.29 -51.99
N GLN A 334 -6.13 4.12 -53.13
CA GLN A 334 -7.09 5.10 -53.62
C GLN A 334 -8.35 5.16 -52.73
N PRO A 335 -9.02 4.05 -52.36
CA PRO A 335 -10.19 4.11 -51.48
C PRO A 335 -9.90 4.59 -50.06
N ALA A 336 -8.67 4.38 -49.56
CA ALA A 336 -8.22 4.87 -48.26
C ALA A 336 -7.53 6.26 -48.33
N GLU A 337 -7.48 6.91 -49.49
CA GLU A 337 -6.85 8.23 -49.68
C GLU A 337 -5.36 8.28 -49.24
N MET A 338 -4.63 7.18 -49.42
CA MET A 338 -3.21 7.05 -49.07
C MET A 338 -2.29 7.63 -50.15
N THR A 339 -2.44 8.93 -50.42
CA THR A 339 -1.80 9.63 -51.55
C THR A 339 -0.27 9.74 -51.47
N GLN A 340 0.34 9.43 -50.32
CA GLN A 340 1.78 9.51 -50.11
C GLN A 340 2.45 8.13 -50.11
N THR A 341 1.68 7.05 -50.27
CA THR A 341 2.17 5.68 -50.19
C THR A 341 2.58 5.17 -51.58
N VAL A 342 3.81 4.68 -51.71
CA VAL A 342 4.40 4.24 -52.98
C VAL A 342 5.30 3.02 -52.79
N ALA A 343 5.69 2.34 -53.87
CA ALA A 343 6.76 1.35 -53.83
C ALA A 343 8.09 2.00 -53.46
N ASP A 344 8.92 1.33 -52.66
CA ASP A 344 10.27 1.78 -52.29
C ASP A 344 11.26 1.45 -53.42
N ASP A 345 11.10 2.13 -54.55
CA ASP A 345 11.95 1.98 -55.73
C ASP A 345 13.29 2.73 -55.54
N THR A 346 14.40 2.02 -55.71
CA THR A 346 15.77 2.56 -55.60
C THR A 346 16.10 3.51 -56.75
N PHE A 347 15.48 3.36 -57.92
CA PHE A 347 15.74 4.17 -59.10
C PHE A 347 14.83 5.39 -59.23
N ALA A 348 13.67 5.37 -58.56
CA ALA A 348 12.73 6.48 -58.59
C ALA A 348 13.17 7.66 -57.70
N ILE A 349 12.92 8.88 -58.18
CA ILE A 349 13.03 10.09 -57.36
C ILE A 349 11.76 10.19 -56.50
N ILE A 350 11.90 9.92 -55.20
CA ILE A 350 10.78 9.91 -54.26
C ILE A 350 10.94 11.09 -53.28
N PRO A 351 10.07 12.11 -53.34
CA PRO A 351 10.10 13.22 -52.39
C PRO A 351 9.89 12.77 -50.95
N ASN A 352 10.48 13.51 -50.00
CA ASN A 352 10.36 13.29 -48.56
C ASN A 352 10.80 11.89 -48.06
N ARG A 353 11.57 11.14 -48.85
CA ARG A 353 12.12 9.83 -48.44
C ARG A 353 13.11 10.01 -47.29
N ALA A 354 12.85 9.36 -46.16
CA ALA A 354 13.74 9.40 -45.01
C ALA A 354 15.01 8.57 -45.27
N ARG A 355 16.14 9.05 -44.74
CA ARG A 355 17.41 8.32 -44.69
C ARG A 355 17.39 7.40 -43.47
N GLY A 356 17.75 6.12 -43.64
CA GLY A 356 17.70 5.12 -42.58
C GLY A 356 19.01 4.97 -41.80
N TYR A 357 18.90 4.78 -40.48
CA TYR A 357 20.02 4.69 -39.54
C TYR A 357 19.98 3.44 -38.66
N ILE A 358 21.12 3.20 -38.04
CA ILE A 358 21.34 2.17 -37.02
C ILE A 358 22.06 2.82 -35.85
N ARG A 359 21.75 2.38 -34.63
CA ARG A 359 22.50 2.75 -33.45
C ARG A 359 23.26 1.54 -32.94
N ALA A 360 24.54 1.72 -32.67
CA ALA A 360 25.42 0.66 -32.19
C ALA A 360 25.09 0.34 -30.73
N THR A 361 24.24 -0.66 -30.50
CA THR A 361 23.94 -1.16 -29.15
C THR A 361 24.83 -2.35 -28.82
N LYS A 362 25.11 -2.62 -27.54
CA LYS A 362 25.84 -3.82 -27.10
C LYS A 362 25.36 -5.10 -27.79
N SER A 363 24.04 -5.27 -27.91
CA SER A 363 23.44 -6.41 -28.61
C SER A 363 23.74 -6.42 -30.10
N LEU A 364 23.68 -5.27 -30.80
CA LEU A 364 24.05 -5.21 -32.21
C LEU A 364 25.53 -5.54 -32.41
N LEU A 365 26.42 -4.97 -31.59
CA LEU A 365 27.86 -5.17 -31.68
C LEU A 365 28.23 -6.66 -31.59
N THR A 366 27.58 -7.42 -30.69
CA THR A 366 27.82 -8.88 -30.56
C THR A 366 27.37 -9.71 -31.77
N THR A 367 26.63 -9.13 -32.71
CA THR A 367 26.18 -9.81 -33.94
C THR A 367 27.01 -9.44 -35.16
N LEU A 368 27.96 -8.52 -35.02
CA LEU A 368 28.85 -8.08 -36.08
C LEU A 368 30.17 -8.87 -36.02
N PRO A 369 30.89 -8.98 -37.15
CA PRO A 369 32.24 -9.53 -37.16
C PRO A 369 33.20 -8.75 -36.25
N ASP A 370 34.22 -9.43 -35.71
CA ASP A 370 35.20 -8.85 -34.78
C ASP A 370 35.97 -7.64 -35.34
N ASP A 371 36.01 -7.48 -36.67
CA ASP A 371 36.67 -6.36 -37.36
C ASP A 371 35.76 -5.13 -37.56
N HIS A 372 34.57 -5.10 -36.94
CA HIS A 372 33.68 -3.95 -37.01
C HIS A 372 34.31 -2.69 -36.40
N ARG A 373 33.99 -1.52 -36.97
CA ARG A 373 34.45 -0.20 -36.46
C ARG A 373 33.37 0.62 -35.75
N LEU A 374 32.24 0.00 -35.42
CA LEU A 374 31.15 0.67 -34.73
C LEU A 374 31.45 0.85 -33.24
N VAL A 375 31.13 2.03 -32.70
CA VAL A 375 31.30 2.40 -31.29
C VAL A 375 29.95 2.38 -30.60
N GLU A 376 29.86 1.75 -29.43
CA GLU A 376 28.60 1.67 -28.67
C GLU A 376 28.02 3.06 -28.40
N GLY A 377 26.72 3.22 -28.65
CA GLY A 377 25.97 4.47 -28.46
C GLY A 377 25.94 5.39 -29.69
N GLU A 378 26.81 5.20 -30.68
CA GLU A 378 26.91 6.05 -31.86
C GLU A 378 25.89 5.70 -32.96
N LEU A 379 25.52 6.71 -33.74
CA LEU A 379 24.57 6.61 -34.86
C LEU A 379 25.32 6.42 -36.19
N TYR A 380 24.88 5.48 -37.01
CA TYR A 380 25.48 5.18 -38.31
C TYR A 380 24.40 5.02 -39.39
N ASN A 381 24.81 5.20 -40.65
CA ASN A 381 23.98 4.86 -41.81
C ASN A 381 23.58 3.38 -41.78
N ALA A 382 22.32 3.10 -42.14
CA ALA A 382 21.86 1.73 -42.35
C ALA A 382 22.45 1.10 -43.61
N THR A 383 22.56 -0.22 -43.60
CA THR A 383 23.07 -0.98 -44.73
C THR A 383 22.17 -0.79 -45.96
N LEU A 384 22.80 -0.65 -47.13
CA LEU A 384 22.11 -0.59 -48.42
C LEU A 384 21.16 -1.78 -48.54
N HIS A 385 19.94 -1.51 -49.00
CA HIS A 385 18.89 -2.51 -49.09
C HIS A 385 17.93 -2.10 -50.20
N ASP A 386 17.83 -2.92 -51.24
CA ASP A 386 16.81 -2.84 -52.27
C ASP A 386 15.62 -3.73 -51.88
N THR A 387 14.43 -3.14 -51.82
CA THR A 387 13.25 -3.81 -51.27
C THR A 387 12.28 -4.32 -52.34
N SER A 388 12.65 -4.18 -53.62
CA SER A 388 11.87 -4.62 -54.79
C SER A 388 11.48 -6.09 -54.73
N MET A 389 12.32 -6.95 -54.13
CA MET A 389 11.97 -8.37 -53.96
C MET A 389 10.79 -8.63 -53.03
N LYS A 390 10.38 -7.66 -52.20
CA LYS A 390 9.44 -7.87 -51.09
C LYS A 390 8.36 -6.80 -51.01
N ILE A 391 7.96 -6.20 -52.13
CA ILE A 391 6.88 -5.19 -52.17
C ILE A 391 5.64 -5.61 -51.35
N PRO A 392 5.05 -6.82 -51.51
CA PRO A 392 3.88 -7.24 -50.73
C PRO A 392 4.20 -7.50 -49.25
N GLY A 393 5.43 -7.91 -48.96
CA GLY A 393 5.89 -8.25 -47.61
C GLY A 393 6.43 -7.07 -46.80
N GLY A 394 6.88 -5.99 -47.44
CA GLY A 394 7.41 -4.80 -46.78
C GLY A 394 8.18 -3.78 -47.62
N GLY A 395 8.06 -3.80 -48.96
CA GLY A 395 8.78 -2.89 -49.86
C GLY A 395 8.03 -1.60 -50.21
N LEU A 396 7.26 -1.04 -49.29
CA LEU A 396 6.53 0.23 -49.51
C LEU A 396 7.15 1.36 -48.68
N LEU A 397 7.04 2.59 -49.18
CA LEU A 397 7.21 3.82 -48.44
C LEU A 397 5.83 4.41 -48.11
N SER A 398 5.65 4.93 -46.91
CA SER A 398 4.40 5.58 -46.49
C SER A 398 4.65 6.66 -45.42
N THR A 399 3.60 7.36 -45.05
CA THR A 399 3.58 8.35 -43.96
C THR A 399 2.71 7.85 -42.81
N ALA A 400 2.97 8.33 -41.59
CA ALA A 400 2.14 7.93 -40.44
C ALA A 400 0.64 8.24 -40.65
N PRO A 401 0.24 9.42 -41.21
CA PRO A 401 -1.15 9.69 -41.54
C PRO A 401 -1.78 8.71 -42.53
N ASP A 402 -1.06 8.30 -43.59
CA ASP A 402 -1.59 7.33 -44.56
C ASP A 402 -1.84 5.96 -43.92
N LEU A 403 -0.95 5.51 -43.03
CA LEU A 403 -1.16 4.24 -42.31
C LEU A 403 -2.38 4.30 -41.37
N VAL A 404 -2.64 5.46 -40.76
CA VAL A 404 -3.89 5.67 -39.99
C VAL A 404 -5.10 5.62 -40.91
N ARG A 405 -5.07 6.32 -42.06
CA ARG A 405 -6.17 6.30 -43.04
C ARG A 405 -6.47 4.88 -43.52
N PHE A 406 -5.45 4.08 -43.81
CA PHE A 406 -5.60 2.66 -44.15
C PHE A 406 -6.39 1.89 -43.09
N ALA A 407 -5.94 1.96 -41.84
CA ALA A 407 -6.57 1.24 -40.75
C ALA A 407 -8.03 1.70 -40.52
N LEU A 408 -8.30 3.00 -40.63
CA LEU A 408 -9.64 3.54 -40.50
C LEU A 408 -10.56 3.14 -41.66
N ALA A 409 -10.09 3.21 -42.91
CA ALA A 409 -10.85 2.79 -44.08
C ALA A 409 -11.20 1.30 -44.02
N LEU A 410 -10.26 0.46 -43.56
CA LEU A 410 -10.51 -0.96 -43.30
C LEU A 410 -11.56 -1.15 -42.19
N ASN A 411 -11.43 -0.41 -41.07
CA ASN A 411 -12.35 -0.53 -39.94
C ASN A 411 -13.78 -0.11 -40.29
N GLN A 412 -13.92 0.96 -41.07
CA GLN A 412 -15.20 1.52 -41.53
C GLN A 412 -15.85 0.74 -42.67
N GLY A 413 -15.23 -0.36 -43.13
CA GLY A 413 -15.77 -1.18 -44.21
C GLY A 413 -15.67 -0.55 -45.60
N LYS A 414 -14.77 0.44 -45.79
CA LYS A 414 -14.51 1.05 -47.11
C LYS A 414 -13.69 0.14 -48.02
N LEU A 415 -12.85 -0.73 -47.44
CA LEU A 415 -11.95 -1.62 -48.19
C LEU A 415 -12.48 -3.04 -48.35
N LEU A 416 -13.17 -3.54 -47.32
CA LEU A 416 -13.74 -4.88 -47.23
C LEU A 416 -15.10 -4.78 -46.52
N ASN A 417 -16.05 -5.66 -46.83
CA ASN A 417 -17.30 -5.73 -46.09
C ASN A 417 -17.08 -6.24 -44.65
N SER A 418 -18.10 -6.14 -43.79
CA SER A 418 -17.99 -6.49 -42.37
C SER A 418 -17.59 -7.94 -42.13
N ASP A 419 -18.14 -8.88 -42.90
CA ASP A 419 -17.92 -10.31 -42.72
C ASP A 419 -16.48 -10.68 -43.08
N THR A 420 -15.97 -10.13 -44.19
CA THR A 420 -14.58 -10.32 -44.62
C THR A 420 -13.59 -9.65 -43.68
N ARG A 421 -13.90 -8.45 -43.17
CA ARG A 421 -13.09 -7.77 -42.16
C ARG A 421 -13.02 -8.58 -40.86
N ASP A 422 -14.14 -9.11 -40.40
CA ASP A 422 -14.20 -9.93 -39.20
C ASP A 422 -13.46 -11.26 -39.40
N LEU A 423 -13.53 -11.84 -40.60
CA LEU A 423 -12.69 -12.97 -41.00
C LEU A 423 -11.19 -12.60 -40.97
N MET A 424 -10.82 -11.42 -41.47
CA MET A 424 -9.44 -10.91 -41.45
C MET A 424 -8.88 -10.82 -40.02
N TRP A 425 -9.72 -10.42 -39.08
CA TRP A 425 -9.37 -10.25 -37.66
C TRP A 425 -9.71 -11.46 -36.78
N THR A 426 -10.07 -12.59 -37.37
CA THR A 426 -10.26 -13.84 -36.63
C THR A 426 -8.92 -14.55 -36.46
N ARG A 427 -8.57 -14.93 -35.22
CA ARG A 427 -7.36 -15.69 -34.93
C ARG A 427 -7.38 -17.05 -35.63
N GLN A 428 -6.30 -17.35 -36.35
CA GLN A 428 -6.15 -18.62 -37.06
C GLN A 428 -5.81 -19.75 -36.07
N LYS A 429 -6.11 -21.00 -36.45
CA LYS A 429 -5.81 -22.19 -35.67
C LYS A 429 -4.93 -23.14 -36.45
N THR A 430 -4.02 -23.83 -35.77
CA THR A 430 -3.32 -24.98 -36.34
C THR A 430 -4.26 -26.17 -36.46
N THR A 431 -3.87 -27.18 -37.24
CA THR A 431 -4.66 -28.39 -37.47
C THR A 431 -4.93 -29.20 -36.20
N ASP A 432 -4.10 -29.07 -35.16
CA ASP A 432 -4.32 -29.65 -33.83
C ASP A 432 -5.23 -28.79 -32.92
N GLY A 433 -5.82 -27.72 -33.44
CA GLY A 433 -6.77 -26.86 -32.73
C GLY A 433 -6.16 -25.73 -31.91
N LYS A 434 -4.82 -25.60 -31.85
CA LYS A 434 -4.19 -24.49 -31.09
C LYS A 434 -4.42 -23.14 -31.77
N THR A 435 -4.92 -22.19 -30.99
CA THR A 435 -5.17 -20.82 -31.45
C THR A 435 -3.86 -20.03 -31.56
N THR A 436 -3.64 -19.37 -32.69
CA THR A 436 -2.52 -18.46 -32.92
C THR A 436 -2.89 -17.03 -32.50
N ASN A 437 -1.90 -16.14 -32.37
CA ASN A 437 -2.13 -14.71 -32.11
C ASN A 437 -2.26 -13.89 -33.40
N TYR A 438 -2.49 -14.52 -34.56
CA TYR A 438 -2.48 -13.89 -35.88
C TYR A 438 -3.77 -14.20 -36.64
N GLY A 439 -4.33 -13.19 -37.30
CA GLY A 439 -5.44 -13.31 -38.25
C GLY A 439 -4.94 -13.43 -39.69
N LEU A 440 -5.73 -12.98 -40.65
CA LEU A 440 -5.30 -12.89 -42.05
C LEU A 440 -4.61 -11.53 -42.27
N GLY A 441 -3.30 -11.47 -42.06
CA GLY A 441 -2.52 -10.22 -42.25
C GLY A 441 -2.33 -9.33 -41.03
N TRP A 442 -2.96 -9.65 -39.90
CA TRP A 442 -2.85 -8.84 -38.67
C TRP A 442 -2.47 -9.68 -37.46
N SER A 443 -1.73 -9.09 -36.52
CA SER A 443 -1.74 -9.61 -35.15
C SER A 443 -3.07 -9.25 -34.49
N VAL A 444 -3.66 -10.20 -33.74
CA VAL A 444 -4.99 -10.06 -33.15
C VAL A 444 -4.95 -10.42 -31.67
N GLY A 445 -5.49 -9.57 -30.82
CA GLY A 445 -5.62 -9.87 -29.40
C GLY A 445 -6.25 -8.76 -28.59
N ARG A 446 -5.73 -8.55 -27.39
CA ARG A 446 -6.13 -7.46 -26.50
C ARG A 446 -4.95 -6.61 -26.10
N LYS A 447 -5.19 -5.30 -25.94
CA LYS A 447 -4.24 -4.32 -25.38
C LYS A 447 -5.02 -3.43 -24.42
N SER A 448 -4.51 -3.26 -23.20
CA SER A 448 -5.18 -2.48 -22.15
C SER A 448 -6.65 -2.92 -21.93
N GLY A 449 -6.89 -4.24 -21.91
CA GLY A 449 -8.21 -4.83 -21.77
C GLY A 449 -9.13 -4.75 -23.00
N ARG A 450 -8.78 -4.01 -24.05
CA ARG A 450 -9.63 -3.78 -25.24
C ARG A 450 -9.24 -4.69 -26.41
N LYS A 451 -10.18 -5.04 -27.29
CA LYS A 451 -9.87 -5.73 -28.56
C LYS A 451 -8.95 -4.86 -29.40
N ALA A 452 -7.88 -5.45 -29.92
CA ALA A 452 -6.89 -4.71 -30.71
C ALA A 452 -6.37 -5.57 -31.86
N VAL A 453 -6.11 -4.91 -32.98
CA VAL A 453 -5.36 -5.45 -34.11
C VAL A 453 -4.16 -4.56 -34.38
N TRP A 454 -3.02 -5.17 -34.67
CA TRP A 454 -1.79 -4.41 -34.88
C TRP A 454 -0.82 -5.12 -35.83
N HIS A 455 0.14 -4.38 -36.35
CA HIS A 455 1.29 -4.94 -37.02
C HIS A 455 2.54 -4.08 -36.76
N GLY A 456 3.63 -4.73 -36.34
CA GLY A 456 4.94 -4.09 -36.23
C GLY A 456 5.78 -4.34 -37.49
N GLY A 457 6.61 -3.38 -37.88
CA GLY A 457 7.54 -3.50 -38.99
C GLY A 457 8.97 -3.21 -38.54
N ALA A 458 9.90 -4.03 -38.99
CA ALA A 458 11.34 -3.81 -38.79
C ALA A 458 12.08 -4.22 -40.06
N GLN A 459 12.98 -3.36 -40.52
CA GLN A 459 13.80 -3.57 -41.70
C GLN A 459 15.04 -2.67 -41.61
N SER A 460 16.05 -2.90 -42.45
CA SER A 460 17.24 -2.02 -42.53
C SER A 460 16.83 -0.55 -42.57
N GLY A 461 17.26 0.20 -41.56
CA GLY A 461 17.04 1.64 -41.42
C GLY A 461 15.61 2.08 -41.05
N THR A 462 14.74 1.20 -40.57
CA THR A 462 13.37 1.59 -40.16
C THR A 462 12.82 0.73 -39.02
N SER A 463 11.96 1.34 -38.22
CA SER A 463 11.04 0.65 -37.31
C SER A 463 9.68 1.31 -37.38
N THR A 464 8.63 0.51 -37.50
CA THR A 464 7.26 1.00 -37.65
C THR A 464 6.29 0.21 -36.78
N PHE A 465 5.17 0.85 -36.42
CA PHE A 465 4.10 0.19 -35.69
C PHE A 465 2.75 0.80 -36.07
N LEU A 466 1.75 -0.05 -36.29
CA LEU A 466 0.37 0.34 -36.52
C LEU A 466 -0.53 -0.42 -35.56
N LEU A 467 -1.33 0.31 -34.77
CA LEU A 467 -2.25 -0.21 -33.77
C LEU A 467 -3.65 0.35 -34.05
N LEU A 468 -4.67 -0.51 -34.03
CA LEU A 468 -6.07 -0.13 -34.13
C LEU A 468 -6.89 -0.82 -33.02
N TYR A 469 -7.72 -0.04 -32.35
CA TYR A 469 -8.83 -0.51 -31.51
C TYR A 469 -10.12 -0.40 -32.32
N PRO A 470 -10.65 -1.51 -32.87
CA PRO A 470 -11.78 -1.46 -33.81
C PRO A 470 -13.03 -0.80 -33.22
N ASP A 471 -13.34 -1.09 -31.95
CA ASP A 471 -14.56 -0.68 -31.26
C ASP A 471 -14.70 0.84 -31.11
N THR A 472 -13.59 1.58 -30.98
CA THR A 472 -13.57 3.04 -30.79
C THR A 472 -12.97 3.80 -31.98
N GLY A 473 -12.43 3.09 -32.97
CA GLY A 473 -11.68 3.71 -34.06
C GLY A 473 -10.38 4.37 -33.64
N THR A 474 -9.91 4.15 -32.40
CA THR A 474 -8.62 4.67 -31.93
C THR A 474 -7.48 3.97 -32.66
N CYS A 475 -6.64 4.74 -33.35
CA CYS A 475 -5.54 4.21 -34.15
C CYS A 475 -4.26 5.01 -33.90
N VAL A 476 -3.11 4.32 -33.82
CA VAL A 476 -1.80 4.95 -33.68
C VAL A 476 -0.84 4.36 -34.70
N ALA A 477 -0.25 5.22 -35.53
CA ALA A 477 0.84 4.86 -36.42
C ALA A 477 2.11 5.59 -35.98
N ILE A 478 3.21 4.83 -35.84
CA ILE A 478 4.54 5.35 -35.52
C ILE A 478 5.49 4.86 -36.61
N MET A 479 6.23 5.77 -37.22
CA MET A 479 7.25 5.45 -38.21
C MET A 479 8.56 6.15 -37.87
N SER A 480 9.67 5.41 -37.83
CA SER A 480 10.99 5.96 -37.52
C SER A 480 12.04 5.50 -38.52
N ASN A 481 13.01 6.37 -38.77
CA ASN A 481 14.18 6.06 -39.59
C ASN A 481 15.33 5.40 -38.81
N LEU A 482 15.07 4.89 -37.59
CA LEU A 482 16.03 4.10 -36.82
C LEU A 482 15.58 2.63 -36.76
N GLN A 483 16.47 1.71 -37.11
CA GLN A 483 16.17 0.28 -37.03
C GLN A 483 16.19 -0.26 -35.58
N ARG A 484 15.46 -1.36 -35.36
CA ARG A 484 15.42 -2.11 -34.08
C ARG A 484 14.84 -1.35 -32.89
N LEU A 485 13.93 -0.39 -33.12
CA LEU A 485 13.14 0.22 -32.05
C LEU A 485 11.93 -0.65 -31.67
N SER A 486 11.70 -0.79 -30.37
CA SER A 486 10.47 -1.39 -29.82
C SER A 486 9.42 -0.30 -29.62
N LEU A 487 8.40 -0.27 -30.48
CA LEU A 487 7.41 0.82 -30.53
C LEU A 487 6.04 0.47 -29.94
N MET A 488 5.80 -0.80 -29.60
CA MET A 488 4.48 -1.27 -29.17
C MET A 488 3.99 -0.58 -27.90
N GLN A 489 4.84 -0.49 -26.87
CA GLN A 489 4.47 0.12 -25.59
C GLN A 489 4.16 1.62 -25.76
N THR A 490 4.94 2.32 -26.59
CA THR A 490 4.70 3.72 -26.93
C THR A 490 3.37 3.91 -27.64
N ALA A 491 3.06 3.07 -28.64
CA ALA A 491 1.79 3.14 -29.36
C ALA A 491 0.59 2.90 -28.45
N VAL A 492 0.68 1.90 -27.55
CA VAL A 492 -0.37 1.62 -26.55
C VAL A 492 -0.51 2.78 -25.57
N ALA A 493 0.60 3.35 -25.07
CA ALA A 493 0.55 4.49 -24.15
C ALA A 493 -0.09 5.73 -24.78
N ILE A 494 0.20 6.02 -26.07
CA ILE A 494 -0.44 7.10 -26.81
C ILE A 494 -1.94 6.81 -27.00
N ALA A 495 -2.31 5.57 -27.33
CA ALA A 495 -3.71 5.19 -27.49
C ALA A 495 -4.51 5.25 -26.18
N ASP A 496 -3.91 4.79 -25.07
CA ASP A 496 -4.51 4.88 -23.73
C ASP A 496 -4.59 6.32 -23.21
N LEU A 497 -3.76 7.23 -23.74
CA LEU A 497 -3.82 8.64 -23.39
C LEU A 497 -5.01 9.35 -24.06
N VAL A 498 -5.26 9.06 -25.34
CA VAL A 498 -6.37 9.69 -26.10
C VAL A 498 -7.70 9.00 -25.83
N ASP A 499 -7.70 7.67 -25.70
CA ASP A 499 -8.87 6.84 -25.43
C ASP A 499 -8.55 5.92 -24.23
N PRO A 500 -8.65 6.46 -22.99
CA PRO A 500 -8.30 5.72 -21.78
C PRO A 500 -9.19 4.48 -21.59
N PRO A 501 -8.62 3.31 -21.25
CA PRO A 501 -9.43 2.13 -20.97
C PRO A 501 -10.39 2.42 -19.80
N LYS A 502 -11.63 1.97 -19.96
CA LYS A 502 -12.68 2.06 -18.94
C LYS A 502 -12.92 0.69 -18.32
N TYR A 503 -12.95 0.65 -17.00
CA TYR A 503 -13.14 -0.57 -16.23
C TYR A 503 -14.39 -0.45 -15.37
N ASP A 504 -15.20 -1.50 -15.32
CA ASP A 504 -16.32 -1.58 -14.38
C ASP A 504 -15.84 -2.16 -13.04
N TYR A 505 -15.54 -1.26 -12.10
CA TYR A 505 -15.15 -1.65 -10.75
C TYR A 505 -16.36 -1.96 -9.83
N GLN A 506 -17.62 -1.84 -10.28
CA GLN A 506 -18.78 -2.07 -9.39
C GLN A 506 -18.79 -3.45 -8.72
N PRO A 507 -18.47 -4.57 -9.42
CA PRO A 507 -18.37 -5.88 -8.77
C PRO A 507 -17.25 -5.94 -7.72
N ALA A 508 -16.10 -5.31 -7.99
CA ALA A 508 -14.98 -5.21 -7.05
C ALA A 508 -15.36 -4.38 -5.82
N ILE A 509 -15.97 -3.21 -6.02
CA ILE A 509 -16.46 -2.32 -4.96
C ILE A 509 -17.47 -3.03 -4.07
N LYS A 510 -18.41 -3.80 -4.65
CA LYS A 510 -19.39 -4.58 -3.87
C LYS A 510 -18.70 -5.60 -2.95
N LYS A 511 -17.71 -6.34 -3.45
CA LYS A 511 -16.94 -7.31 -2.66
C LYS A 511 -16.11 -6.61 -1.57
N LEU A 512 -15.42 -5.53 -1.91
CA LEU A 512 -14.62 -4.76 -0.96
C LEU A 512 -15.48 -4.16 0.15
N ARG A 513 -16.63 -3.56 -0.18
CA ARG A 513 -17.56 -3.01 0.82
C ARG A 513 -18.03 -4.07 1.81
N ALA A 514 -18.29 -5.30 1.36
CA ALA A 514 -18.67 -6.40 2.25
C ALA A 514 -17.52 -6.79 3.19
N ALA A 515 -16.29 -6.88 2.67
CA ALA A 515 -15.10 -7.16 3.47
C ALA A 515 -14.85 -6.07 4.52
N VAL A 516 -14.91 -4.79 4.12
CA VAL A 516 -14.73 -3.65 5.05
C VAL A 516 -15.78 -3.68 6.16
N ARG A 517 -17.06 -3.95 5.84
CA ARG A 517 -18.11 -4.07 6.86
C ARG A 517 -17.84 -5.19 7.85
N ALA A 518 -17.43 -6.36 7.35
CA ALA A 518 -17.11 -7.49 8.22
C ALA A 518 -15.94 -7.15 9.17
N GLU A 519 -14.89 -6.48 8.67
CA GLU A 519 -13.75 -6.05 9.50
C GLU A 519 -14.14 -4.98 10.53
N VAL A 520 -14.91 -3.96 10.11
CA VAL A 520 -15.38 -2.89 11.00
C VAL A 520 -16.28 -3.44 12.12
N GLU A 521 -17.17 -4.38 11.79
CA GLU A 521 -18.07 -5.01 12.76
C GLU A 521 -17.32 -5.97 13.69
N GLN A 522 -16.54 -6.90 13.13
CA GLN A 522 -15.82 -7.91 13.91
C GLN A 522 -14.79 -7.29 14.88
N LYS A 523 -14.13 -6.22 14.48
CA LYS A 523 -13.06 -5.57 15.26
C LYS A 523 -13.54 -4.30 15.98
N GLU A 524 -14.84 -4.01 15.88
CA GLU A 524 -15.51 -2.87 16.50
C GLU A 524 -14.76 -1.55 16.23
N LEU A 525 -14.41 -1.30 14.97
CA LEU A 525 -13.64 -0.11 14.58
C LEU A 525 -14.53 1.13 14.72
N PRO A 526 -14.07 2.20 15.42
CA PRO A 526 -14.90 3.40 15.61
C PRO A 526 -15.20 4.10 14.28
N ALA A 527 -14.15 4.42 13.49
CA ALA A 527 -14.27 4.94 12.13
C ALA A 527 -13.24 4.28 11.19
N PHE A 528 -13.62 4.11 9.94
CA PHE A 528 -12.76 3.66 8.85
C PHE A 528 -13.17 4.32 7.53
N SER A 529 -12.20 4.84 6.76
CA SER A 529 -12.44 5.35 5.41
C SER A 529 -11.44 4.74 4.43
N ILE A 530 -11.88 4.54 3.19
CA ILE A 530 -11.06 3.97 2.11
C ILE A 530 -11.41 4.60 0.76
N SER A 531 -10.42 4.77 -0.11
CA SER A 531 -10.58 5.19 -1.50
C SER A 531 -9.77 4.32 -2.47
N LEU A 532 -10.27 4.20 -3.70
CA LEU A 532 -9.64 3.50 -4.82
C LEU A 532 -9.35 4.49 -5.94
N VAL A 533 -8.14 4.46 -6.46
CA VAL A 533 -7.64 5.35 -7.50
C VAL A 533 -7.21 4.52 -8.71
N ASP A 534 -7.73 4.84 -9.88
CA ASP A 534 -7.25 4.36 -11.18
C ASP A 534 -6.79 5.58 -11.98
N ARG A 535 -5.48 5.69 -12.18
CA ARG A 535 -4.80 6.83 -12.81
C ARG A 535 -5.12 8.14 -12.10
N ASP A 536 -5.91 9.00 -12.70
CA ASP A 536 -6.27 10.32 -12.19
C ASP A 536 -7.67 10.34 -11.56
N GLN A 537 -8.38 9.20 -11.54
CA GLN A 537 -9.76 9.12 -11.06
C GLN A 537 -9.89 8.35 -9.76
N ILE A 538 -10.62 8.93 -8.81
CA ILE A 538 -11.15 8.21 -7.65
C ILE A 538 -12.36 7.42 -8.13
N VAL A 539 -12.21 6.11 -8.29
CA VAL A 539 -13.29 5.23 -8.82
C VAL A 539 -14.29 4.84 -7.73
N TRP A 540 -13.88 4.92 -6.46
CA TRP A 540 -14.73 4.74 -5.29
C TRP A 540 -14.07 5.34 -4.05
N ALA A 541 -14.86 5.92 -3.15
CA ALA A 541 -14.44 6.27 -1.79
C ALA A 541 -15.66 6.20 -0.87
N ASP A 542 -15.47 5.77 0.37
CA ASP A 542 -16.56 5.56 1.34
C ASP A 542 -16.03 5.61 2.77
N GLY A 543 -16.95 5.73 3.73
CA GLY A 543 -16.68 5.71 5.17
C GLY A 543 -17.59 4.72 5.91
N PHE A 544 -17.10 4.20 7.02
CA PHE A 544 -17.72 3.14 7.81
C PHE A 544 -17.54 3.43 9.31
N GLY A 545 -18.57 3.16 10.10
CA GLY A 545 -18.59 3.53 11.52
C GLY A 545 -18.97 5.00 11.73
N PHE A 546 -18.52 5.57 12.84
CA PHE A 546 -18.84 6.93 13.28
C PHE A 546 -17.56 7.74 13.46
N GLN A 547 -17.46 8.87 12.75
CA GLN A 547 -16.44 9.89 13.00
C GLN A 547 -16.51 10.33 14.48
N ASP A 548 -17.73 10.51 14.97
CA ASP A 548 -18.04 10.83 16.35
C ASP A 548 -19.25 10.00 16.79
N ALA A 549 -19.00 9.01 17.65
CA ALA A 549 -20.04 8.10 18.14
C ALA A 549 -20.97 8.77 19.16
N GLU A 550 -20.50 9.76 19.92
CA GLU A 550 -21.33 10.45 20.92
C GLU A 550 -22.40 11.31 20.24
N ASN A 551 -22.04 11.94 19.12
CA ASN A 551 -22.94 12.76 18.32
C ASN A 551 -23.56 12.01 17.12
N GLU A 552 -23.43 10.68 17.07
CA GLU A 552 -23.90 9.81 15.97
C GLU A 552 -23.50 10.31 14.56
N THR A 553 -22.34 10.96 14.44
CA THR A 553 -21.85 11.49 13.15
C THR A 553 -21.19 10.36 12.36
N PRO A 554 -21.75 9.95 11.20
CA PRO A 554 -21.19 8.85 10.43
C PRO A 554 -19.82 9.21 9.85
N ALA A 555 -18.92 8.23 9.78
CA ALA A 555 -17.68 8.39 9.03
C ALA A 555 -17.97 8.41 7.52
N THR A 556 -17.26 9.26 6.78
CA THR A 556 -17.38 9.38 5.32
C THR A 556 -16.00 9.38 4.65
N ALA A 557 -15.94 9.50 3.33
CA ALA A 557 -14.65 9.67 2.63
C ALA A 557 -13.96 11.01 2.98
N GLU A 558 -14.72 12.00 3.45
CA GLU A 558 -14.25 13.33 3.85
C GLU A 558 -13.73 13.37 5.29
N THR A 559 -14.05 12.37 6.12
CA THR A 559 -13.57 12.26 7.51
C THR A 559 -12.05 12.33 7.54
N VAL A 560 -11.53 13.20 8.41
CA VAL A 560 -10.11 13.47 8.57
C VAL A 560 -9.56 12.62 9.72
N TYR A 561 -8.39 12.06 9.50
CA TYR A 561 -7.64 11.24 10.45
C TYR A 561 -6.25 11.85 10.64
N ARG A 562 -5.58 11.53 11.77
CA ARG A 562 -4.12 11.72 11.84
C ARG A 562 -3.47 10.60 11.05
N VAL A 563 -2.73 10.92 10.00
CA VAL A 563 -2.16 9.91 9.07
C VAL A 563 -0.78 9.41 9.48
N GLY A 564 -0.29 9.82 10.65
CA GLY A 564 0.99 9.39 11.21
C GLY A 564 2.13 9.50 10.21
N SER A 565 2.93 8.44 10.09
CA SER A 565 4.14 8.42 9.26
C SER A 565 3.97 8.64 7.76
N VAL A 566 2.74 8.63 7.21
CA VAL A 566 2.51 9.10 5.83
C VAL A 566 3.01 10.55 5.65
N SER A 567 3.03 11.34 6.74
CA SER A 567 3.62 12.69 6.82
C SER A 567 5.03 12.79 6.24
N LYS A 568 5.86 11.73 6.41
CA LYS A 568 7.27 11.71 6.00
C LYS A 568 7.42 11.96 4.51
N LEU A 569 6.53 11.39 3.70
CA LEU A 569 6.55 11.55 2.24
C LEU A 569 6.44 13.03 1.83
N PHE A 570 5.62 13.81 2.52
CA PHE A 570 5.45 15.24 2.23
C PHE A 570 6.65 16.08 2.67
N THR A 571 7.25 15.73 3.81
CA THR A 571 8.51 16.33 4.28
C THR A 571 9.64 16.05 3.30
N ASP A 572 9.78 14.80 2.85
CA ASP A 572 10.81 14.36 1.92
C ASP A 572 10.69 15.06 0.56
N ILE A 573 9.46 15.21 0.04
CA ILE A 573 9.19 15.96 -1.20
C ILE A 573 9.57 17.43 -1.04
N ALA A 574 9.25 18.07 0.09
CA ALA A 574 9.61 19.46 0.31
C ALA A 574 11.13 19.69 0.32
N VAL A 575 11.91 18.73 0.84
CA VAL A 575 13.38 18.74 0.76
C VAL A 575 13.85 18.48 -0.67
N LEU A 576 13.29 17.51 -1.38
CA LEU A 576 13.64 17.21 -2.77
C LEU A 576 13.36 18.41 -3.71
N GLN A 577 12.32 19.21 -3.45
CA GLN A 577 12.08 20.46 -4.17
C GLN A 577 13.23 21.47 -4.01
N LEU A 578 13.92 21.49 -2.86
CA LEU A 578 15.12 22.33 -2.67
C LEU A 578 16.36 21.73 -3.33
N VAL A 579 16.45 20.40 -3.39
CA VAL A 579 17.49 19.68 -4.14
C VAL A 579 17.37 19.94 -5.63
N GLU A 580 16.15 19.86 -6.19
CA GLU A 580 15.86 20.21 -7.58
C GLU A 580 16.21 21.66 -7.91
N ALA A 581 16.07 22.57 -6.93
CA ALA A 581 16.45 23.97 -7.05
C ALA A 581 17.97 24.21 -6.85
N GLY A 582 18.77 23.17 -6.59
CA GLY A 582 20.21 23.26 -6.34
C GLY A 582 20.58 23.95 -5.03
N LYS A 583 19.64 24.05 -4.07
CA LYS A 583 19.85 24.71 -2.76
C LYS A 583 20.36 23.75 -1.69
N ILE A 584 20.06 22.46 -1.83
CA ILE A 584 20.47 21.39 -0.92
C ILE A 584 21.06 20.26 -1.75
N ASP A 585 22.16 19.69 -1.26
CA ASP A 585 22.70 18.41 -1.68
C ASP A 585 22.31 17.32 -0.66
N LEU A 586 21.75 16.21 -1.16
CA LEU A 586 21.33 15.07 -0.36
C LEU A 586 22.49 14.32 0.28
N ASP A 587 23.67 14.39 -0.33
CA ASP A 587 24.85 13.61 0.02
C ASP A 587 25.89 14.46 0.78
N ALA A 588 25.63 15.75 0.96
CA ALA A 588 26.42 16.60 1.84
C ALA A 588 26.21 16.21 3.32
N PRO A 589 27.25 16.33 4.17
CA PRO A 589 27.10 16.18 5.61
C PRO A 589 26.02 17.13 6.15
N VAL A 590 25.11 16.62 6.98
CA VAL A 590 23.99 17.40 7.54
C VAL A 590 24.46 18.64 8.32
N GLN A 591 25.66 18.58 8.90
CA GLN A 591 26.30 19.70 9.59
C GLN A 591 26.57 20.92 8.70
N THR A 592 26.55 20.74 7.37
CA THR A 592 26.60 21.84 6.40
C THR A 592 25.40 22.79 6.58
N TYR A 593 24.23 22.24 6.93
CA TYR A 593 22.99 22.99 7.10
C TYR A 593 22.65 23.21 8.58
N LEU A 594 23.07 22.31 9.46
CA LEU A 594 22.87 22.37 10.91
C LEU A 594 24.21 22.23 11.65
N PRO A 595 25.02 23.30 11.75
CA PRO A 595 26.37 23.24 12.35
C PRO A 595 26.39 22.76 13.80
N ASP A 596 25.31 22.98 14.55
CA ASP A 596 25.16 22.58 15.95
C ASP A 596 24.67 21.13 16.12
N PHE A 597 24.31 20.42 15.04
CA PHE A 597 23.88 19.02 15.10
C PHE A 597 25.08 18.08 15.17
N LYS A 598 25.38 17.59 16.39
CA LYS A 598 26.57 16.81 16.72
C LYS A 598 26.24 15.67 17.70
N PRO A 599 25.42 14.68 17.30
CA PRO A 599 25.31 13.44 18.06
C PRO A 599 26.68 12.75 18.14
N ASN A 600 26.89 11.91 19.16
CA ASN A 600 28.10 11.12 19.26
C ASN A 600 28.16 10.11 18.10
N ASN A 601 29.22 10.21 17.30
CA ASN A 601 29.43 9.37 16.11
C ASN A 601 30.68 8.52 16.28
N PRO A 602 30.56 7.28 16.80
CA PRO A 602 31.72 6.41 17.02
C PRO A 602 32.29 5.83 15.72
N TYR A 603 31.64 6.05 14.57
CA TYR A 603 32.01 5.42 13.29
C TYR A 603 32.76 6.33 12.34
N ASP A 604 32.85 7.63 12.65
CA ASP A 604 33.49 8.65 11.79
C ASP A 604 32.94 8.70 10.35
N VAL A 605 31.68 8.29 10.16
CA VAL A 605 30.97 8.41 8.87
C VAL A 605 29.99 9.58 8.95
N PRO A 606 30.10 10.60 8.10
CA PRO A 606 29.17 11.74 8.09
C PRO A 606 27.73 11.30 7.81
N GLN A 607 26.76 11.85 8.55
CA GLN A 607 25.34 11.60 8.29
C GLN A 607 24.83 12.52 7.18
N THR A 608 24.08 11.97 6.22
CA THR A 608 23.51 12.71 5.09
C THR A 608 21.97 12.69 5.10
N LEU A 609 21.33 13.59 4.34
CA LEU A 609 19.87 13.60 4.19
C LEU A 609 19.38 12.33 3.50
N ARG A 610 20.10 11.83 2.47
CA ARG A 610 19.76 10.57 1.80
C ARG A 610 19.66 9.41 2.78
N GLN A 611 20.61 9.31 3.71
CA GLN A 611 20.63 8.28 4.73
C GLN A 611 19.47 8.44 5.72
N MET A 612 19.12 9.67 6.12
CA MET A 612 18.00 9.91 7.04
C MET A 612 16.65 9.57 6.40
N MET A 613 16.41 10.02 5.17
CA MET A 613 15.17 9.79 4.42
C MET A 613 14.97 8.33 3.99
N SER A 614 16.03 7.51 4.02
CA SER A 614 15.99 6.07 3.79
C SER A 614 16.10 5.23 5.07
N HIS A 615 16.10 5.86 6.25
CA HIS A 615 16.26 5.19 7.55
C HIS A 615 17.58 4.40 7.71
N ARG A 616 18.67 4.89 7.10
CA ARG A 616 20.02 4.30 7.12
C ARG A 616 21.09 5.22 7.71
N SER A 617 20.71 6.28 8.44
CA SER A 617 21.67 7.21 9.08
C SER A 617 22.31 6.67 10.36
N GLY A 618 21.81 5.56 10.90
CA GLY A 618 22.25 5.00 12.18
C GLY A 618 21.73 5.75 13.42
N LEU A 619 20.93 6.81 13.26
CA LEU A 619 20.34 7.53 14.37
C LEU A 619 19.37 6.66 15.19
N VAL A 620 19.21 7.03 16.46
CA VAL A 620 18.22 6.47 17.40
C VAL A 620 16.79 6.57 16.84
N ARG A 621 15.88 5.73 17.33
CA ARG A 621 14.49 5.74 16.82
C ARG A 621 13.78 7.04 17.19
N GLU A 622 13.78 7.35 18.49
CA GLU A 622 13.08 8.47 19.11
C GLU A 622 14.09 9.47 19.72
N SER A 623 13.71 10.75 19.79
CA SER A 623 14.55 11.80 20.39
C SER A 623 14.32 11.91 21.90
N PRO A 624 15.33 12.25 22.72
CA PRO A 624 15.13 12.42 24.17
C PRO A 624 14.03 13.42 24.55
N VAL A 625 13.82 14.45 23.71
CA VAL A 625 12.77 15.46 23.85
C VAL A 625 11.90 15.43 22.60
N GLY A 626 10.58 15.55 22.74
CA GLY A 626 9.63 15.61 21.64
C GLY A 626 9.35 14.28 20.94
N ASN A 627 9.73 13.17 21.55
CA ASN A 627 9.44 11.81 21.06
C ASN A 627 7.94 11.50 21.05
N TYR A 628 7.61 10.33 20.54
CA TYR A 628 6.26 9.80 20.53
C TYR A 628 5.52 9.91 21.88
N PHE A 629 6.20 9.72 23.02
CA PHE A 629 5.59 9.66 24.36
C PHE A 629 5.46 11.03 25.05
N ASP A 630 6.11 12.06 24.52
CA ASP A 630 6.27 13.36 25.18
C ASP A 630 5.04 14.27 24.95
N PRO A 631 4.23 14.56 26.00
CA PRO A 631 3.05 15.39 25.86
C PRO A 631 3.35 16.90 25.87
N ASP A 632 4.62 17.32 26.04
CA ASP A 632 4.99 18.73 26.28
C ASP A 632 5.03 19.60 25.00
N GLU A 633 4.78 19.01 23.82
CA GLU A 633 4.77 19.68 22.51
C GLU A 633 5.98 20.59 22.22
N PRO A 634 7.23 20.12 22.41
CA PRO A 634 8.41 20.97 22.24
C PRO A 634 8.61 21.39 20.78
N THR A 635 9.30 22.52 20.58
CA THR A 635 9.67 22.99 19.24
C THR A 635 10.58 22.00 18.51
N LEU A 636 10.51 21.96 17.17
CA LEU A 636 11.40 21.11 16.35
C LEU A 636 12.89 21.35 16.64
N ALA A 637 13.28 22.61 16.88
CA ALA A 637 14.65 22.96 17.25
C ALA A 637 15.08 22.34 18.60
N ALA A 638 14.19 22.31 19.59
CA ALA A 638 14.47 21.68 20.88
C ALA A 638 14.59 20.15 20.74
N THR A 639 13.70 19.53 19.97
CA THR A 639 13.74 18.11 19.59
C THR A 639 15.08 17.76 18.96
N VAL A 640 15.50 18.47 17.90
CA VAL A 640 16.77 18.20 17.21
C VAL A 640 18.00 18.47 18.07
N LYS A 641 17.98 19.53 18.89
CA LYS A 641 19.05 19.83 19.85
C LYS A 641 19.24 18.71 20.87
N SER A 642 18.16 18.02 21.27
CA SER A 642 18.23 16.93 22.25
C SER A 642 19.03 15.73 21.73
N LEU A 643 19.08 15.51 20.41
CA LEU A 643 19.82 14.42 19.78
C LEU A 643 21.33 14.52 19.96
N ASN A 644 21.88 15.71 20.26
CA ASN A 644 23.30 15.88 20.56
C ASN A 644 23.74 15.10 21.83
N LYS A 645 22.80 14.62 22.64
CA LYS A 645 23.07 13.80 23.82
C LYS A 645 23.04 12.28 23.52
N THR A 646 22.75 11.90 22.28
CA THR A 646 22.59 10.50 21.85
C THR A 646 23.84 10.01 21.10
N SER A 647 23.95 8.70 20.92
CA SER A 647 24.98 8.07 20.07
C SER A 647 24.34 7.38 18.87
N LEU A 648 25.05 7.31 17.73
CA LEU A 648 24.60 6.47 16.62
C LEU A 648 24.53 4.99 17.03
N VAL A 649 23.41 4.36 16.73
CA VAL A 649 23.12 2.95 17.03
C VAL A 649 23.85 2.02 16.06
N TYR A 650 23.86 2.37 14.78
CA TYR A 650 24.57 1.62 13.75
C TYR A 650 25.49 2.53 12.95
N LYS A 651 26.53 1.93 12.34
CA LYS A 651 27.30 2.62 11.30
C LYS A 651 26.31 3.00 10.17
N PRO A 652 26.31 4.25 9.68
CA PRO A 652 25.47 4.65 8.56
C PRO A 652 25.58 3.66 7.39
N GLU A 653 24.47 3.44 6.69
CA GLU A 653 24.34 2.57 5.51
C GLU A 653 24.47 1.07 5.77
N THR A 654 24.75 0.62 7.00
CA THR A 654 24.90 -0.82 7.29
C THR A 654 23.59 -1.53 7.65
N LYS A 655 22.61 -0.81 8.23
CA LYS A 655 21.32 -1.37 8.61
C LYS A 655 20.21 -0.33 8.45
N THR A 656 19.03 -0.79 8.04
CA THR A 656 17.82 0.04 8.08
C THR A 656 17.29 0.07 9.52
N LYS A 657 17.30 1.24 10.15
CA LYS A 657 16.72 1.50 11.47
C LYS A 657 15.70 2.62 11.33
N TYR A 658 14.42 2.26 11.48
CA TYR A 658 13.33 3.23 11.42
C TYR A 658 13.52 4.32 12.48
N SER A 659 13.46 5.59 12.08
CA SER A 659 13.82 6.71 12.96
C SER A 659 12.93 7.92 12.70
N ASN A 660 12.10 8.27 13.69
CA ASN A 660 11.34 9.51 13.71
C ASN A 660 12.27 10.71 14.01
N ALA A 661 13.29 10.48 14.85
CA ALA A 661 14.33 11.44 15.15
C ALA A 661 15.08 11.91 13.89
N ALA A 662 15.46 10.99 12.99
CA ALA A 662 16.11 11.33 11.73
C ALA A 662 15.25 12.25 10.86
N LEU A 663 13.94 11.99 10.79
CA LEU A 663 13.02 12.83 10.02
C LEU A 663 12.77 14.19 10.67
N ALA A 664 12.89 14.31 11.99
CA ALA A 664 12.92 15.61 12.65
C ALA A 664 14.13 16.45 12.21
N VAL A 665 15.30 15.82 12.04
CA VAL A 665 16.50 16.49 11.49
C VAL A 665 16.29 16.90 10.04
N VAL A 666 15.70 16.05 9.19
CA VAL A 666 15.33 16.39 7.81
C VAL A 666 14.42 17.62 7.77
N GLY A 667 13.40 17.68 8.63
CA GLY A 667 12.53 18.84 8.75
C GLY A 667 13.24 20.10 9.25
N ALA A 668 14.20 19.97 10.19
CA ALA A 668 14.98 21.12 10.67
C ALA A 668 15.94 21.66 9.61
N VAL A 669 16.54 20.80 8.78
CA VAL A 669 17.31 21.23 7.60
C VAL A 669 16.40 21.99 6.64
N LEU A 670 15.18 21.51 6.39
CA LEU A 670 14.21 22.22 5.57
C LEU A 670 13.95 23.63 6.12
N GLU A 671 13.62 23.76 7.41
CA GLU A 671 13.33 25.06 8.06
C GLU A 671 14.51 26.03 8.03
N GLN A 672 15.76 25.55 8.09
CA GLN A 672 16.94 26.43 7.98
C GLN A 672 17.16 26.99 6.57
N GLN A 673 16.55 26.40 5.54
CA GLN A 673 16.77 26.79 4.14
C GLN A 673 15.62 27.63 3.56
N ILE A 674 14.65 28.02 4.39
CA ILE A 674 13.44 28.74 4.01
C ILE A 674 13.08 29.80 5.07
N ASP A 675 12.33 30.84 4.66
CA ASP A 675 11.85 31.91 5.56
C ASP A 675 10.45 31.63 6.16
N THR A 676 10.03 30.37 6.17
CA THR A 676 8.70 29.92 6.63
C THR A 676 8.82 28.68 7.51
N SER A 677 7.77 28.33 8.25
CA SER A 677 7.77 27.05 8.98
C SER A 677 7.60 25.83 8.05
N HIS A 678 8.01 24.64 8.51
CA HIS A 678 7.80 23.37 7.81
C HIS A 678 6.32 23.16 7.40
N PRO A 679 5.31 23.30 8.29
CA PRO A 679 3.90 23.16 7.92
C PRO A 679 3.45 24.13 6.83
N GLN A 680 3.93 25.38 6.87
CA GLN A 680 3.59 26.39 5.86
C GLN A 680 4.22 26.07 4.51
N ARG A 681 5.47 25.61 4.49
CA ARG A 681 6.17 25.21 3.26
C ARG A 681 5.44 24.07 2.56
N VAL A 682 5.17 22.99 3.29
CA VAL A 682 4.46 21.81 2.75
C VAL A 682 3.09 22.21 2.22
N ARG A 683 2.37 23.07 2.95
CA ARG A 683 1.08 23.59 2.49
C ARG A 683 1.21 24.32 1.15
N GLN A 684 2.09 25.31 1.06
CA GLN A 684 2.19 26.19 -0.11
C GLN A 684 2.72 25.50 -1.37
N THR A 685 3.65 24.54 -1.23
CA THR A 685 4.33 23.94 -2.39
C THR A 685 3.87 22.53 -2.73
N ILE A 686 3.04 21.91 -1.89
CA ILE A 686 2.54 20.56 -2.10
C ILE A 686 1.02 20.49 -1.93
N LEU A 687 0.49 20.83 -0.75
CA LEU A 687 -0.94 20.60 -0.45
C LEU A 687 -1.87 21.52 -1.26
N ASP A 688 -1.62 22.83 -1.26
CA ASP A 688 -2.45 23.79 -2.01
C ASP A 688 -2.38 23.54 -3.52
N PRO A 689 -1.19 23.32 -4.15
CA PRO A 689 -1.10 22.94 -5.56
C PRO A 689 -1.75 21.60 -5.94
N LEU A 690 -1.85 20.66 -4.98
CA LEU A 690 -2.58 19.40 -5.16
C LEU A 690 -4.08 19.55 -4.87
N GLY A 691 -4.54 20.69 -4.37
CA GLY A 691 -5.91 20.91 -3.91
C GLY A 691 -6.29 20.06 -2.70
N MET A 692 -5.32 19.70 -1.85
CA MET A 692 -5.52 18.92 -0.62
C MET A 692 -6.01 19.81 0.53
N THR A 693 -7.25 20.31 0.42
CA THR A 693 -7.81 21.36 1.30
C THR A 693 -8.25 20.87 2.67
N SER A 694 -8.34 19.55 2.88
CA SER A 694 -8.63 18.92 4.18
C SER A 694 -7.40 18.26 4.79
N SER A 695 -6.21 18.76 4.42
CA SER A 695 -4.91 18.26 4.86
C SER A 695 -4.05 19.36 5.50
N SER A 696 -3.38 19.06 6.60
CA SER A 696 -2.53 20.01 7.34
C SER A 696 -1.66 19.30 8.37
N PHE A 697 -0.53 19.89 8.77
CA PHE A 697 0.30 19.40 9.90
C PHE A 697 -0.16 19.90 11.28
N VAL A 698 -1.20 20.73 11.29
CA VAL A 698 -1.85 21.25 12.49
C VAL A 698 -3.36 21.24 12.29
N VAL A 699 -4.13 21.14 13.37
CA VAL A 699 -5.59 21.27 13.29
C VAL A 699 -5.95 22.68 12.84
N THR A 700 -6.83 22.78 11.85
CA THR A 700 -7.34 24.06 11.32
C THR A 700 -8.86 24.10 11.45
N PRO A 701 -9.52 25.27 11.39
CA PRO A 701 -10.98 25.36 11.42
C PRO A 701 -11.69 24.57 10.30
N ALA A 702 -11.00 24.24 9.21
CA ALA A 702 -11.53 23.41 8.13
C ALA A 702 -11.43 21.89 8.40
N ILE A 703 -10.50 21.49 9.29
CA ILE A 703 -10.21 20.10 9.65
C ILE A 703 -10.98 19.69 10.91
N ASP A 704 -11.00 20.56 11.92
CA ASP A 704 -11.60 20.30 13.23
C ASP A 704 -13.00 19.65 13.18
N PRO A 705 -13.99 20.16 12.41
CA PRO A 705 -15.32 19.55 12.37
C PRO A 705 -15.38 18.19 11.64
N LYS A 706 -14.32 17.79 10.95
CA LYS A 706 -14.23 16.54 10.19
C LYS A 706 -13.31 15.51 10.87
N LEU A 707 -12.65 15.87 11.97
CA LEU A 707 -11.69 14.99 12.63
C LEU A 707 -12.43 13.85 13.33
N ALA A 708 -12.00 12.61 13.07
CA ALA A 708 -12.51 11.45 13.78
C ALA A 708 -11.98 11.40 15.23
N SER A 709 -12.82 10.93 16.16
CA SER A 709 -12.39 10.58 17.51
C SER A 709 -11.45 9.37 17.45
N GLY A 710 -10.20 9.57 17.84
CA GLY A 710 -9.19 8.52 17.91
C GLY A 710 -9.27 7.72 19.20
N TRP A 711 -9.13 6.40 19.11
CA TRP A 711 -9.22 5.49 20.24
C TRP A 711 -7.98 4.62 20.36
N MET A 712 -7.54 4.39 21.60
CA MET A 712 -6.45 3.48 21.91
C MET A 712 -6.96 2.28 22.70
N ARG A 713 -6.20 1.19 22.64
CA ARG A 713 -6.49 -0.01 23.43
C ARG A 713 -5.25 -0.50 24.20
N THR A 714 -5.45 -0.87 25.46
CA THR A 714 -4.42 -1.46 26.31
C THR A 714 -4.20 -2.94 25.99
N TYR A 715 -3.06 -3.51 26.41
CA TYR A 715 -2.78 -4.94 26.26
C TYR A 715 -3.84 -5.84 26.93
N ASP A 716 -4.53 -5.38 27.96
CA ASP A 716 -5.60 -6.11 28.64
C ASP A 716 -7.01 -5.85 28.08
N GLY A 717 -7.13 -5.14 26.96
CA GLY A 717 -8.37 -5.00 26.19
C GLY A 717 -9.20 -3.75 26.50
N ARG A 718 -8.78 -2.90 27.43
CA ARG A 718 -9.48 -1.65 27.77
C ARG A 718 -9.31 -0.62 26.67
N ARG A 719 -10.36 0.14 26.37
CA ARG A 719 -10.34 1.24 25.40
C ARG A 719 -10.40 2.60 26.08
N PHE A 720 -9.68 3.57 25.53
CA PHE A 720 -9.70 4.95 26.00
C PHE A 720 -9.46 5.92 24.84
N GLN A 721 -9.89 7.18 25.00
CA GLN A 721 -9.70 8.19 23.96
C GLN A 721 -8.21 8.54 23.82
N ALA A 722 -7.75 8.61 22.58
CA ALA A 722 -6.36 8.90 22.27
C ALA A 722 -5.99 10.35 22.59
N PRO A 723 -4.74 10.61 23.05
CA PRO A 723 -4.26 11.98 23.26
C PRO A 723 -4.11 12.75 21.93
N THR A 724 -4.29 14.07 21.99
CA THR A 724 -4.36 14.95 20.82
C THR A 724 -3.16 15.90 20.65
N PHE A 725 -2.17 15.82 21.53
CA PHE A 725 -0.96 16.65 21.43
C PHE A 725 -0.15 16.38 20.16
N LEU A 726 0.58 17.40 19.71
CA LEU A 726 1.50 17.40 18.59
C LEU A 726 2.86 16.81 18.99
N LEU A 727 3.39 15.94 18.14
CA LEU A 727 4.72 15.38 18.35
C LEU A 727 5.79 16.44 18.10
N GLY A 728 6.84 16.47 18.92
CA GLY A 728 8.02 17.30 18.68
C GLY A 728 8.81 16.87 17.43
N THR A 729 8.68 15.61 17.02
CA THR A 729 9.08 15.09 15.71
C THR A 729 8.03 15.36 14.63
N GLY A 730 7.41 16.55 14.63
CA GLY A 730 6.26 16.88 13.78
C GLY A 730 6.38 16.55 12.28
N PRO A 731 7.53 16.83 11.63
CA PRO A 731 7.77 16.44 10.22
C PRO A 731 7.60 14.94 9.95
N ALA A 732 7.70 14.10 10.97
CA ALA A 732 7.61 12.65 10.88
C ALA A 732 6.18 12.11 11.07
N GLY A 733 5.23 12.87 11.64
CA GLY A 733 3.97 12.27 12.10
C GLY A 733 2.76 13.16 12.41
N ASN A 734 2.84 14.49 12.26
CA ASN A 734 1.74 15.40 12.66
C ASN A 734 0.70 15.69 11.57
N MET A 735 0.78 15.07 10.38
CA MET A 735 -0.18 15.36 9.32
C MET A 735 -1.57 14.77 9.61
N TYR A 736 -2.58 15.59 9.35
CA TYR A 736 -3.99 15.27 9.26
C TYR A 736 -4.38 15.24 7.78
N SER A 737 -5.19 14.27 7.37
CA SER A 737 -5.73 14.18 6.01
C SER A 737 -6.97 13.28 5.97
N ASN A 738 -7.73 13.35 4.89
CA ASN A 738 -8.71 12.33 4.53
C ASN A 738 -8.23 11.50 3.33
N VAL A 739 -8.96 10.42 3.00
CA VAL A 739 -8.60 9.51 1.90
C VAL A 739 -8.75 10.15 0.52
N LEU A 740 -9.61 11.17 0.37
CA LEU A 740 -9.78 11.90 -0.88
C LEU A 740 -8.56 12.76 -1.23
N ASP A 741 -8.01 13.47 -0.25
CA ASP A 741 -6.80 14.27 -0.44
C ASP A 741 -5.57 13.39 -0.68
N LEU A 742 -5.44 12.28 0.06
CA LEU A 742 -4.39 11.29 -0.19
C LEU A 742 -4.50 10.68 -1.60
N SER A 743 -5.72 10.55 -2.14
CA SER A 743 -5.93 10.08 -3.51
C SER A 743 -5.41 11.06 -4.56
N LYS A 744 -5.51 12.38 -4.32
CA LYS A 744 -4.94 13.40 -5.22
C LYS A 744 -3.42 13.29 -5.26
N PHE A 745 -2.80 13.00 -4.11
CA PHE A 745 -1.38 12.71 -4.03
C PHE A 745 -1.01 11.45 -4.85
N LEU A 746 -1.75 10.35 -4.72
CA LEU A 746 -1.54 9.14 -5.55
C LEU A 746 -1.65 9.44 -7.06
N SER A 747 -2.67 10.19 -7.48
CA SER A 747 -2.84 10.61 -8.87
C SER A 747 -1.64 11.42 -9.38
N CYS A 748 -1.07 12.28 -8.53
CA CYS A 748 0.15 13.03 -8.87
C CYS A 748 1.35 12.09 -9.08
N LEU A 749 1.52 11.05 -8.25
CA LEU A 749 2.57 10.05 -8.44
C LEU A 749 2.42 9.29 -9.76
N PHE A 750 1.19 8.89 -10.12
CA PHE A 750 0.90 8.22 -11.40
C PHE A 750 1.10 9.11 -12.63
N ASN A 751 1.11 10.42 -12.42
CA ASN A 751 1.44 11.44 -13.42
C ASN A 751 2.87 11.97 -13.26
N GLU A 752 3.78 11.15 -12.69
CA GLU A 752 5.20 11.42 -12.58
C GLU A 752 5.54 12.73 -11.83
N GLY A 753 4.78 13.05 -10.78
CA GLY A 753 5.00 14.23 -9.94
C GLY A 753 4.37 15.51 -10.48
N ARG A 754 3.41 15.42 -11.43
CA ARG A 754 2.76 16.57 -12.06
C ARG A 754 1.27 16.63 -11.76
N THR A 755 0.73 17.85 -11.73
CA THR A 755 -0.70 18.17 -11.73
C THR A 755 -1.06 18.87 -13.05
N PRO A 756 -2.34 19.11 -13.34
CA PRO A 756 -2.73 19.96 -14.48
C PRO A 756 -2.13 21.37 -14.42
N ASP A 757 -1.93 21.90 -13.21
CA ASP A 757 -1.51 23.28 -12.98
C ASP A 757 0.02 23.44 -12.83
N GLY A 758 0.77 22.35 -12.72
CA GLY A 758 2.23 22.45 -12.58
C GLY A 758 2.94 21.16 -12.19
N LYS A 759 4.20 21.31 -11.81
CA LYS A 759 5.06 20.23 -11.33
C LYS A 759 5.20 20.33 -9.80
N ILE A 760 4.96 19.23 -9.10
CA ILE A 760 5.21 19.10 -7.65
C ILE A 760 6.60 18.52 -7.39
N LEU A 761 7.01 17.52 -8.18
CA LEU A 761 8.25 16.77 -8.01
C LEU A 761 8.80 16.36 -9.38
N ASP A 762 10.12 16.39 -9.59
CA ASP A 762 10.73 15.83 -10.79
C ASP A 762 10.69 14.30 -10.83
N ARG A 763 10.60 13.76 -12.04
CA ARG A 763 10.65 12.32 -12.31
C ARG A 763 11.89 11.64 -11.71
N ARG A 764 13.04 12.33 -11.72
CA ARG A 764 14.29 11.82 -11.13
C ARG A 764 14.16 11.66 -9.62
N SER A 765 13.60 12.66 -8.94
CA SER A 765 13.34 12.64 -7.51
C SER A 765 12.31 11.57 -7.15
N LEU A 766 11.21 11.46 -7.92
CA LEU A 766 10.23 10.38 -7.75
C LEU A 766 10.87 8.99 -7.92
N SER A 767 11.77 8.83 -8.90
CA SER A 767 12.52 7.59 -9.08
C SER A 767 13.37 7.26 -7.85
N MET A 768 14.07 8.24 -7.25
CA MET A 768 14.82 8.01 -6.02
C MET A 768 13.91 7.62 -4.85
N MET A 769 12.73 8.24 -4.74
CA MET A 769 11.75 7.90 -3.71
C MET A 769 11.22 6.47 -3.83
N THR A 770 11.12 5.94 -5.05
CA THR A 770 10.39 4.70 -5.37
C THR A 770 11.29 3.55 -5.85
N THR A 771 12.61 3.74 -5.82
CA THR A 771 13.61 2.70 -6.12
C THR A 771 14.20 2.19 -4.80
N PRO A 772 14.30 0.86 -4.60
CA PRO A 772 14.97 0.30 -3.44
C PRO A 772 16.38 0.84 -3.29
N ILE A 773 16.75 1.30 -2.10
CA ILE A 773 18.15 1.50 -1.75
C ILE A 773 18.80 0.12 -1.73
N GLU A 774 20.00 0.00 -2.27
CA GLU A 774 20.81 -1.22 -2.22
C GLU A 774 21.78 -1.14 -1.03
N ASP A 775 22.09 -2.28 -0.42
CA ASP A 775 23.21 -2.37 0.54
C ASP A 775 24.56 -2.51 -0.18
N GLU A 776 25.64 -2.65 0.59
CA GLU A 776 27.01 -2.78 0.05
C GLU A 776 27.19 -3.97 -0.91
N ASP A 777 26.35 -5.01 -0.79
CA ASP A 777 26.35 -6.20 -1.65
C ASP A 777 25.45 -6.05 -2.90
N GLY A 778 24.83 -4.88 -3.09
CA GLY A 778 23.87 -4.63 -4.18
C GLY A 778 22.49 -5.25 -3.92
N LYS A 779 22.18 -5.67 -2.69
CA LYS A 779 20.90 -6.29 -2.37
C LYS A 779 19.85 -5.20 -2.08
N PRO A 780 18.68 -5.23 -2.73
CA PRO A 780 17.64 -4.23 -2.53
C PRO A 780 17.06 -4.33 -1.13
N GLN A 781 16.91 -3.17 -0.50
CA GLN A 781 16.32 -2.97 0.81
C GLN A 781 14.83 -2.61 0.65
N GLY A 782 14.02 -2.84 1.68
CA GLY A 782 12.56 -2.61 1.61
C GLY A 782 12.11 -1.15 1.55
N PHE A 783 13.00 -0.21 1.23
CA PHE A 783 12.76 1.24 1.23
C PHE A 783 13.48 1.96 0.08
N GLY A 784 12.83 2.99 -0.47
CA GLY A 784 13.48 4.08 -1.20
C GLY A 784 13.71 5.29 -0.29
N LEU A 785 13.55 6.50 -0.81
CA LEU A 785 13.41 7.71 0.03
C LEU A 785 11.95 7.87 0.44
N GLY A 786 11.67 7.67 1.73
CA GLY A 786 10.32 7.73 2.30
C GLY A 786 9.46 6.49 2.05
N PHE A 787 9.34 6.00 0.81
CA PHE A 787 8.45 4.87 0.51
C PHE A 787 9.00 3.51 0.95
N HIS A 788 8.12 2.68 1.51
CA HIS A 788 8.31 1.24 1.51
C HIS A 788 8.12 0.69 0.10
N ILE A 789 8.91 -0.33 -0.24
CA ILE A 789 8.84 -1.02 -1.52
C ILE A 789 8.70 -2.51 -1.24
N ARG A 790 7.59 -3.09 -1.72
CA ARG A 790 7.17 -4.47 -1.46
C ARG A 790 6.70 -5.14 -2.75
N ASP A 791 6.50 -6.44 -2.69
CA ASP A 791 5.82 -7.21 -3.73
C ASP A 791 4.37 -7.47 -3.32
N LEU A 792 3.45 -7.36 -4.29
CA LEU A 792 2.07 -7.83 -4.17
C LEU A 792 1.75 -8.69 -5.40
N ASP A 793 1.82 -10.01 -5.23
CA ASP A 793 1.51 -11.02 -6.25
C ASP A 793 2.30 -10.81 -7.56
N GLY A 794 3.59 -10.45 -7.45
CA GLY A 794 4.48 -10.18 -8.59
C GLY A 794 4.46 -8.72 -9.11
N GLU A 795 3.64 -7.85 -8.51
CA GLU A 795 3.63 -6.42 -8.80
C GLU A 795 4.44 -5.64 -7.77
N THR A 796 5.26 -4.69 -8.23
CA THR A 796 5.95 -3.75 -7.34
C THR A 796 4.92 -2.83 -6.68
N LYS A 797 4.76 -2.97 -5.36
CA LYS A 797 3.93 -2.11 -4.53
C LYS A 797 4.80 -1.08 -3.83
N ILE A 798 4.45 0.19 -3.98
CA ILE A 798 5.05 1.29 -3.22
C ILE A 798 4.00 1.89 -2.29
N GLY A 799 4.41 2.29 -1.10
CA GLY A 799 3.50 2.88 -0.15
C GLY A 799 4.15 3.34 1.14
N HIS A 800 3.33 3.88 2.04
CA HIS A 800 3.74 4.17 3.41
C HIS A 800 2.57 3.93 4.37
N GLY A 801 2.84 3.20 5.46
CA GLY A 801 1.89 3.04 6.57
C GLY A 801 2.07 4.14 7.61
N GLY A 802 0.99 4.56 8.24
CA GLY A 802 0.99 5.54 9.32
C GLY A 802 0.42 4.97 10.60
N ALA A 803 1.07 5.23 11.73
CA ALA A 803 0.54 4.94 13.06
C ALA A 803 0.82 6.15 13.95
N VAL A 804 -0.21 6.60 14.67
CA VAL A 804 -0.13 7.67 15.68
C VAL A 804 -1.32 7.49 16.62
N TYR A 805 -1.27 8.11 17.80
CA TYR A 805 -2.31 7.99 18.83
C TYR A 805 -3.73 7.95 18.29
N GLY A 806 -4.35 6.77 18.38
CA GLY A 806 -5.72 6.52 17.97
C GLY A 806 -5.96 6.34 16.49
N PHE A 807 -4.92 6.23 15.66
CA PHE A 807 -5.07 6.17 14.20
C PHE A 807 -4.06 5.24 13.53
N SER A 808 -4.54 4.55 12.50
CA SER A 808 -3.72 3.79 11.57
C SER A 808 -4.07 4.17 10.14
N THR A 809 -3.09 4.19 9.24
CA THR A 809 -3.29 4.57 7.83
C THR A 809 -2.44 3.69 6.92
N GLN A 810 -2.91 3.44 5.71
CA GLN A 810 -2.12 2.87 4.61
C GLN A 810 -2.34 3.70 3.36
N LEU A 811 -1.24 4.07 2.72
CA LEU A 811 -1.22 4.68 1.40
C LEU A 811 -0.41 3.76 0.49
N GLU A 812 -1.07 3.05 -0.42
CA GLU A 812 -0.49 1.94 -1.17
C GLU A 812 -0.78 2.10 -2.66
N SER A 813 0.16 1.71 -3.53
CA SER A 813 -0.04 1.79 -4.97
C SER A 813 0.78 0.79 -5.78
N LEU A 814 0.29 0.50 -6.98
CA LEU A 814 0.96 -0.29 -8.03
C LEU A 814 1.28 0.65 -9.20
N PRO A 815 2.47 1.29 -9.24
CA PRO A 815 2.78 2.35 -10.20
C PRO A 815 2.68 1.92 -11.66
N LYS A 816 3.10 0.69 -11.98
CA LYS A 816 3.02 0.13 -13.36
C LYS A 816 1.59 0.05 -13.87
N ARG A 817 0.63 -0.21 -12.97
CA ARG A 817 -0.80 -0.31 -13.28
C ARG A 817 -1.56 0.99 -13.05
N LYS A 818 -0.91 1.96 -12.40
CA LYS A 818 -1.50 3.23 -11.96
C LYS A 818 -2.74 3.01 -11.08
N LEU A 819 -2.64 2.02 -10.19
CA LEU A 819 -3.68 1.70 -9.21
C LEU A 819 -3.22 2.13 -7.83
N GLY A 820 -4.09 2.76 -7.05
CA GLY A 820 -3.77 3.25 -5.72
C GLY A 820 -4.93 3.08 -4.74
N VAL A 821 -4.60 2.96 -3.46
CA VAL A 821 -5.55 2.85 -2.35
C VAL A 821 -5.05 3.70 -1.19
N ALA A 822 -5.94 4.53 -0.64
CA ALA A 822 -5.72 5.20 0.63
C ALA A 822 -6.77 4.72 1.63
N ALA A 823 -6.35 4.31 2.83
CA ALA A 823 -7.26 3.87 3.88
C ALA A 823 -6.79 4.34 5.26
N ALA A 824 -7.73 4.69 6.13
CA ALA A 824 -7.45 5.15 7.47
C ALA A 824 -8.49 4.61 8.47
N SER A 825 -8.07 4.36 9.70
CA SER A 825 -8.90 3.91 10.83
C SER A 825 -8.63 4.77 12.06
N SER A 826 -9.65 4.98 12.90
CA SER A 826 -9.55 5.70 14.18
C SER A 826 -9.38 4.78 15.40
N LEU A 827 -8.61 3.70 15.23
CA LEU A 827 -8.12 2.83 16.30
C LEU A 827 -6.63 2.55 16.07
N ASP A 828 -5.82 2.67 17.14
CA ASP A 828 -4.39 2.35 17.09
C ASP A 828 -4.12 0.84 16.92
N GLY A 829 -2.90 0.48 16.52
CA GLY A 829 -2.51 -0.92 16.34
C GLY A 829 -3.24 -1.66 15.20
N THR A 830 -3.99 -0.97 14.34
CA THR A 830 -4.82 -1.59 13.28
C THR A 830 -4.14 -1.64 11.90
N ASN A 831 -2.85 -1.27 11.81
CA ASN A 831 -2.11 -1.20 10.54
C ASN A 831 -2.12 -2.51 9.73
N GLY A 832 -2.10 -3.67 10.40
CA GLY A 832 -2.14 -4.97 9.74
C GLY A 832 -3.49 -5.22 9.07
N MET A 833 -4.59 -4.95 9.78
CA MET A 833 -5.95 -5.02 9.23
C MET A 833 -6.15 -4.00 8.08
N VAL A 834 -5.75 -2.73 8.26
CA VAL A 834 -5.84 -1.72 7.19
C VAL A 834 -5.05 -2.19 5.97
N GLY A 835 -3.82 -2.72 6.18
CA GLY A 835 -2.98 -3.28 5.13
C GLY A 835 -3.66 -4.40 4.35
N ARG A 836 -4.27 -5.36 5.06
CA ARG A 836 -5.02 -6.47 4.47
C ARG A 836 -6.15 -5.99 3.56
N LEU A 837 -6.92 -4.99 3.98
CA LEU A 837 -7.99 -4.40 3.17
C LEU A 837 -7.45 -3.66 1.94
N THR A 838 -6.34 -2.92 2.08
CA THR A 838 -5.72 -2.25 0.92
C THR A 838 -5.14 -3.23 -0.10
N ASP A 839 -4.52 -4.33 0.35
CA ASP A 839 -4.00 -5.37 -0.54
C ASP A 839 -5.13 -6.12 -1.24
N TYR A 840 -6.22 -6.43 -0.53
CA TYR A 840 -7.41 -7.01 -1.14
C TYR A 840 -8.04 -6.08 -2.18
N ALA A 841 -8.14 -4.78 -1.87
CA ALA A 841 -8.63 -3.78 -2.81
C ALA A 841 -7.77 -3.72 -4.09
N LEU A 842 -6.44 -3.67 -3.97
CA LEU A 842 -5.53 -3.70 -5.12
C LEU A 842 -5.70 -4.98 -5.95
N ARG A 843 -5.80 -6.16 -5.30
CA ARG A 843 -6.04 -7.44 -5.98
C ARG A 843 -7.36 -7.45 -6.76
N LEU A 844 -8.43 -6.91 -6.18
CA LEU A 844 -9.71 -6.76 -6.86
C LEU A 844 -9.59 -5.84 -8.08
N MET A 845 -8.90 -4.70 -7.95
CA MET A 845 -8.71 -3.77 -9.07
C MET A 845 -7.87 -4.38 -10.19
N VAL A 846 -6.79 -5.10 -9.85
CA VAL A 846 -5.97 -5.84 -10.81
C VAL A 846 -6.80 -6.91 -11.53
N ALA A 847 -7.59 -7.69 -10.80
CA ALA A 847 -8.47 -8.69 -11.40
C ALA A 847 -9.49 -8.05 -12.36
N THR A 848 -10.05 -6.88 -12.01
CA THR A 848 -10.92 -6.11 -12.90
C THR A 848 -10.19 -5.66 -14.17
N GLN A 849 -8.99 -5.06 -14.05
CA GLN A 849 -8.19 -4.62 -15.21
C GLN A 849 -7.84 -5.78 -16.14
N ASP A 850 -7.52 -6.95 -15.56
CA ASP A 850 -7.16 -8.16 -16.29
C ASP A 850 -8.39 -8.96 -16.80
N SER A 851 -9.61 -8.54 -16.46
CA SER A 851 -10.85 -9.29 -16.73
C SER A 851 -10.81 -10.73 -16.18
N ARG A 852 -10.22 -10.91 -14.99
CA ARG A 852 -10.15 -12.17 -14.25
C ARG A 852 -11.28 -12.28 -13.22
N SER A 853 -11.51 -13.49 -12.71
CA SER A 853 -12.40 -13.71 -11.57
C SER A 853 -11.90 -12.94 -10.35
N LEU A 854 -12.81 -12.25 -9.65
CA LEU A 854 -12.48 -11.51 -8.45
C LEU A 854 -12.19 -12.46 -7.28
N PRO A 855 -11.04 -12.34 -6.59
CA PRO A 855 -10.72 -13.18 -5.42
C PRO A 855 -11.77 -13.03 -4.31
N ASP A 856 -11.90 -14.05 -3.47
CA ASP A 856 -12.72 -14.01 -2.27
C ASP A 856 -11.94 -13.40 -1.09
N TYR A 857 -12.68 -12.88 -0.11
CA TYR A 857 -12.10 -12.36 1.13
C TYR A 857 -12.21 -13.44 2.21
N PRO A 858 -11.09 -13.96 2.73
CA PRO A 858 -11.13 -14.95 3.81
C PRO A 858 -11.82 -14.36 5.05
N THR A 859 -12.69 -15.11 5.72
CA THR A 859 -13.34 -14.70 6.97
C THR A 859 -13.13 -15.75 8.06
N THR A 860 -13.37 -15.38 9.32
CA THR A 860 -13.16 -16.26 10.48
C THR A 860 -14.31 -16.18 11.49
N ALA A 861 -14.39 -17.18 12.37
CA ALA A 861 -15.32 -17.28 13.47
C ALA A 861 -14.59 -17.63 14.78
N PRO A 862 -15.20 -17.41 15.96
CA PRO A 862 -14.62 -17.82 17.24
C PRO A 862 -14.31 -19.32 17.28
N ILE A 863 -13.25 -19.71 18.00
CA ILE A 863 -12.88 -21.11 18.17
C ILE A 863 -13.88 -21.80 19.10
N PRO A 864 -14.44 -22.97 18.75
CA PRO A 864 -15.32 -23.72 19.65
C PRO A 864 -14.61 -24.06 20.99
N PRO A 865 -15.27 -23.94 22.16
CA PRO A 865 -14.63 -24.09 23.47
C PRO A 865 -13.87 -25.40 23.67
N ALA A 866 -14.41 -26.52 23.17
CA ALA A 866 -13.74 -27.82 23.25
C ALA A 866 -12.39 -27.83 22.52
N ARG A 867 -12.29 -27.12 21.40
CA ARG A 867 -11.05 -26.99 20.62
C ARG A 867 -10.11 -25.93 21.20
N ALA A 868 -10.66 -24.86 21.77
CA ALA A 868 -9.89 -23.88 22.52
C ALA A 868 -9.15 -24.54 23.69
N ALA A 869 -9.86 -25.36 24.49
CA ALA A 869 -9.29 -26.10 25.62
C ALA A 869 -8.10 -26.99 25.24
N GLU A 870 -8.05 -27.49 24.01
CA GLU A 870 -6.93 -28.30 23.50
C GLU A 870 -5.71 -27.46 23.11
N LEU A 871 -5.89 -26.17 22.82
CA LEU A 871 -4.83 -25.24 22.40
C LEU A 871 -4.26 -24.44 23.57
N ILE A 872 -5.02 -24.24 24.64
CA ILE A 872 -4.56 -23.46 25.81
C ILE A 872 -3.34 -24.14 26.43
N GLY A 873 -2.28 -23.38 26.66
CA GLY A 873 -1.04 -23.87 27.24
C GLY A 873 0.18 -23.02 26.90
N THR A 874 1.31 -23.40 27.50
CA THR A 874 2.62 -22.84 27.15
C THR A 874 3.39 -23.86 26.34
N TYR A 875 4.04 -23.42 25.27
CA TYR A 875 4.80 -24.27 24.36
C TYR A 875 6.18 -23.70 24.11
N ARG A 876 7.18 -24.58 24.01
CA ARG A 876 8.56 -24.25 23.66
C ARG A 876 8.87 -24.79 22.27
N GLU A 877 9.54 -24.01 21.45
CA GLU A 877 10.06 -24.47 20.17
C GLU A 877 10.97 -25.70 20.34
N ARG A 878 10.81 -26.72 19.51
CA ARG A 878 11.59 -27.97 19.62
C ARG A 878 13.09 -27.74 19.47
N ASP A 879 13.48 -26.93 18.48
CA ASP A 879 14.88 -26.71 18.08
C ASP A 879 15.39 -25.32 18.48
N GLY A 880 14.73 -24.65 19.43
CA GLY A 880 15.03 -23.28 19.84
C GLY A 880 14.61 -22.95 21.28
N ASP A 881 14.80 -21.69 21.69
CA ASP A 881 14.44 -21.20 23.03
C ASP A 881 13.14 -20.37 23.03
N ARG A 882 12.47 -20.24 21.87
CA ARG A 882 11.25 -19.45 21.74
C ARG A 882 10.10 -20.12 22.50
N ILE A 883 9.39 -19.32 23.28
CA ILE A 883 8.19 -19.72 24.01
C ILE A 883 6.98 -18.98 23.45
N THR A 884 5.89 -19.70 23.27
CA THR A 884 4.58 -19.16 22.95
C THR A 884 3.57 -19.60 24.01
N THR A 885 2.66 -18.71 24.38
CA THR A 885 1.58 -19.01 25.31
C THR A 885 0.26 -18.76 24.60
N ILE A 886 -0.63 -19.75 24.67
CA ILE A 886 -2.01 -19.66 24.21
C ILE A 886 -2.91 -19.58 25.44
N THR A 887 -3.70 -18.52 25.54
CA THR A 887 -4.59 -18.24 26.68
C THR A 887 -6.00 -17.96 26.20
N GLU A 888 -7.00 -18.30 27.02
CA GLU A 888 -8.39 -17.89 26.80
C GLU A 888 -8.73 -16.69 27.69
N ILE A 889 -9.33 -15.67 27.09
CA ILE A 889 -9.79 -14.45 27.75
C ILE A 889 -11.21 -14.18 27.26
N ASN A 890 -12.18 -14.26 28.17
CA ASN A 890 -13.60 -13.96 27.89
C ASN A 890 -14.20 -14.81 26.75
N GLY A 891 -13.69 -16.03 26.54
CA GLY A 891 -14.10 -16.93 25.46
C GLY A 891 -13.29 -16.79 24.17
N ASP A 892 -12.48 -15.73 24.04
CA ASP A 892 -11.57 -15.53 22.91
C ASP A 892 -10.20 -16.13 23.21
N VAL A 893 -9.57 -16.71 22.19
CA VAL A 893 -8.30 -17.42 22.32
C VAL A 893 -7.18 -16.54 21.77
N PHE A 894 -6.15 -16.30 22.57
CA PHE A 894 -5.02 -15.46 22.19
C PHE A 894 -3.72 -16.25 22.20
N MET A 895 -2.81 -15.93 21.29
CA MET A 895 -1.47 -16.49 21.19
C MET A 895 -0.43 -15.37 21.24
N GLN A 896 0.51 -15.45 22.19
CA GLN A 896 1.69 -14.57 22.21
C GLN A 896 2.72 -15.09 21.19
N ARG A 897 3.04 -14.29 20.16
CA ARG A 897 4.02 -14.66 19.13
C ARG A 897 4.87 -13.45 18.73
N GLY A 898 6.19 -13.59 18.89
CA GLY A 898 7.11 -12.48 18.66
C GLY A 898 6.74 -11.29 19.54
N SER A 899 6.75 -10.08 18.96
CA SER A 899 6.43 -8.84 19.67
C SER A 899 4.95 -8.62 19.95
N PHE A 900 4.04 -9.47 19.50
CA PHE A 900 2.60 -9.20 19.57
C PHE A 900 1.82 -10.37 20.15
N ARG A 901 0.64 -10.05 20.67
CA ARG A 901 -0.39 -11.03 20.99
C ARG A 901 -1.43 -11.01 19.88
N TYR A 902 -1.78 -12.19 19.38
CA TYR A 902 -2.75 -12.36 18.31
C TYR A 902 -3.99 -13.11 18.77
N GLU A 903 -5.19 -12.68 18.37
CA GLU A 903 -6.39 -13.52 18.48
C GLU A 903 -6.32 -14.68 17.49
N LEU A 904 -6.61 -15.89 17.97
CA LEU A 904 -6.77 -17.10 17.17
C LEU A 904 -8.26 -17.33 16.88
N ARG A 905 -8.58 -17.53 15.61
CA ARG A 905 -9.93 -17.75 15.11
C ARG A 905 -9.98 -18.93 14.15
N ALA A 906 -11.15 -19.52 13.97
CA ALA A 906 -11.39 -20.60 13.03
C ALA A 906 -11.76 -20.02 11.65
N SER A 907 -11.01 -20.40 10.62
CA SER A 907 -11.31 -20.11 9.21
C SER A 907 -12.73 -20.55 8.86
N ALA A 908 -13.51 -19.68 8.22
CA ALA A 908 -14.85 -20.01 7.76
C ALA A 908 -14.87 -21.05 6.62
N ASP A 909 -13.76 -21.16 5.87
CA ASP A 909 -13.69 -22.03 4.69
C ASP A 909 -13.48 -23.50 5.05
N ASP A 910 -12.59 -23.79 5.99
CA ASP A 910 -12.12 -25.15 6.30
C ASP A 910 -12.00 -25.43 7.82
N GLY A 911 -12.32 -24.45 8.66
CA GLY A 911 -12.17 -24.55 10.11
C GLY A 911 -10.72 -24.59 10.59
N SER A 912 -9.71 -24.32 9.75
CA SER A 912 -8.31 -24.21 10.21
C SER A 912 -8.16 -23.06 11.22
N ILE A 913 -7.25 -23.18 12.20
CA ILE A 913 -6.99 -22.09 13.14
C ILE A 913 -5.97 -21.14 12.56
N VAL A 914 -6.31 -19.86 12.53
CA VAL A 914 -5.46 -18.78 12.03
C VAL A 914 -5.47 -17.61 13.00
N THR A 915 -4.43 -16.78 12.97
CA THR A 915 -4.50 -15.45 13.59
C THR A 915 -5.48 -14.57 12.79
N ASP A 916 -6.37 -13.84 13.45
CA ASP A 916 -7.20 -12.80 12.82
C ASP A 916 -7.70 -11.77 13.85
N ASP A 917 -6.99 -10.66 13.95
CA ASP A 917 -7.31 -9.52 14.81
C ASP A 917 -6.89 -8.19 14.15
N GLU A 918 -6.92 -7.09 14.90
CA GLU A 918 -6.54 -5.77 14.40
C GLU A 918 -5.08 -5.69 13.96
N ILE A 919 -4.21 -6.51 14.56
CA ILE A 919 -2.76 -6.48 14.39
C ILE A 919 -2.34 -7.34 13.19
N GLY A 920 -2.94 -8.52 12.99
CA GLY A 920 -2.50 -9.43 11.93
C GLY A 920 -3.48 -10.53 11.56
N PHE A 921 -3.24 -11.11 10.37
CA PHE A 921 -4.06 -12.16 9.78
C PHE A 921 -3.21 -13.29 9.16
N GLY A 922 -3.72 -14.52 9.24
CA GLY A 922 -3.32 -15.62 8.36
C GLY A 922 -2.21 -16.55 8.85
N THR A 923 -1.63 -16.32 10.04
CA THR A 923 -0.67 -17.27 10.62
C THR A 923 -1.41 -18.52 11.08
N LYS A 924 -1.17 -19.66 10.42
CA LYS A 924 -1.81 -20.94 10.74
C LYS A 924 -1.26 -21.53 12.03
N VAL A 925 -2.15 -22.11 12.84
CA VAL A 925 -1.84 -22.91 14.03
C VAL A 925 -2.46 -24.28 13.86
N VAL A 926 -1.61 -25.31 13.71
CA VAL A 926 -2.03 -26.69 13.51
C VAL A 926 -1.65 -27.51 14.72
N ARG A 927 -2.60 -28.27 15.26
CA ARG A 927 -2.32 -29.20 16.35
C ARG A 927 -1.75 -30.50 15.79
N ASN A 928 -0.70 -31.03 16.41
CA ASN A 928 -0.13 -32.35 16.11
C ASN A 928 -0.17 -33.23 17.38
N GLY A 929 -1.28 -33.92 17.62
CA GLY A 929 -1.47 -34.64 18.89
C GLY A 929 -1.67 -33.70 20.09
N TYR A 930 -1.60 -34.21 21.33
CA TYR A 930 -1.84 -33.40 22.53
C TYR A 930 -0.63 -32.55 22.96
N SER A 931 0.58 -33.04 22.66
CA SER A 931 1.84 -32.45 23.12
C SER A 931 2.44 -31.44 22.16
N GLU A 932 1.95 -31.30 20.93
CA GLU A 932 2.61 -30.45 19.93
C GLU A 932 1.64 -29.56 19.16
N ILE A 933 2.14 -28.38 18.81
CA ILE A 933 1.51 -27.48 17.84
C ILE A 933 2.55 -27.05 16.82
N VAL A 934 2.09 -26.74 15.62
CA VAL A 934 2.87 -26.16 14.53
C VAL A 934 2.33 -24.78 14.26
N ILE A 935 3.17 -23.76 14.41
CA ILE A 935 2.83 -22.36 14.14
C ILE A 935 3.60 -21.93 12.90
N ALA A 936 2.87 -21.59 11.83
CA ALA A 936 3.44 -21.49 10.49
C ALA A 936 4.24 -22.76 10.15
N ASP A 937 5.57 -22.68 10.14
CA ASP A 937 6.47 -23.77 9.76
C ASP A 937 7.32 -24.28 10.94
N THR A 938 7.06 -23.80 12.15
CA THR A 938 7.85 -24.11 13.37
C THR A 938 7.05 -24.99 14.32
N THR A 939 7.68 -26.07 14.81
CA THR A 939 7.07 -27.01 15.77
C THR A 939 7.38 -26.60 17.21
N TYR A 940 6.36 -26.62 18.05
CA TYR A 940 6.45 -26.34 19.48
C TYR A 940 5.89 -27.50 20.29
N GLU A 941 6.57 -27.79 21.40
CA GLU A 941 6.23 -28.82 22.37
C GLU A 941 5.63 -28.18 23.62
N ARG A 942 4.53 -28.77 24.10
CA ARG A 942 3.80 -28.31 25.27
C ARG A 942 4.66 -28.51 26.52
N LEU A 943 4.80 -27.44 27.31
CA LEU A 943 5.42 -27.49 28.61
C LEU A 943 4.42 -27.98 29.68
N PRO A 944 4.91 -28.62 30.76
CA PRO A 944 4.07 -28.93 31.93
C PRO A 944 3.39 -27.68 32.49
N ASP A 945 2.15 -27.83 32.96
CA ASP A 945 1.40 -26.78 33.65
C ASP A 945 1.78 -26.74 35.14
N GLU A 946 3.01 -26.33 35.40
CA GLU A 946 3.60 -26.21 36.74
C GLU A 946 3.87 -24.74 37.10
N PRO A 947 3.85 -24.37 38.40
CA PRO A 947 4.13 -23.00 38.81
C PRO A 947 5.55 -22.60 38.42
N PRO A 948 5.74 -21.46 37.70
CA PRO A 948 7.07 -20.95 37.37
C PRO A 948 7.93 -20.75 38.62
N THR A 949 9.25 -20.91 38.48
CA THR A 949 10.21 -20.60 39.53
C THR A 949 10.11 -19.14 39.96
N ASP A 950 10.45 -18.85 41.21
CA ASP A 950 10.52 -17.46 41.66
C ASP A 950 11.67 -16.70 40.96
N ILE A 951 11.57 -15.38 40.96
CA ILE A 951 12.53 -14.50 40.29
C ILE A 951 13.75 -14.21 41.16
N PRO A 952 14.90 -13.87 40.57
CA PRO A 952 16.03 -13.35 41.32
C PRO A 952 15.68 -12.04 42.04
N ASP A 953 16.14 -11.87 43.28
CA ASP A 953 15.82 -10.67 44.09
C ASP A 953 16.23 -9.36 43.42
N ARG A 954 17.35 -9.35 42.68
CA ARG A 954 17.83 -8.16 41.94
C ARG A 954 16.83 -7.62 40.92
N TRP A 955 15.90 -8.44 40.43
CA TRP A 955 14.87 -8.02 39.47
C TRP A 955 13.61 -7.46 40.13
N ARG A 956 13.35 -7.75 41.42
CA ARG A 956 12.12 -7.32 42.11
C ARG A 956 11.92 -5.81 42.02
N GLY A 957 12.98 -5.04 42.27
CA GLY A 957 12.95 -3.58 42.19
C GLY A 957 12.82 -3.00 40.78
N LEU A 958 13.00 -3.81 39.72
CA LEU A 958 12.86 -3.38 38.32
C LEU A 958 11.46 -3.60 37.76
N ILE A 959 10.75 -4.61 38.25
CA ILE A 959 9.40 -4.95 37.78
C ILE A 959 8.41 -3.87 38.24
N GLY A 960 7.64 -3.35 37.30
CA GLY A 960 6.69 -2.27 37.57
C GLY A 960 6.25 -1.51 36.33
N GLU A 961 5.55 -0.41 36.58
CA GLU A 961 5.04 0.50 35.55
C GLU A 961 5.84 1.78 35.52
N TYR A 962 6.10 2.29 34.31
CA TYR A 962 6.88 3.50 34.09
C TYR A 962 6.22 4.39 33.03
N GLY A 963 6.42 5.70 33.12
CA GLY A 963 5.93 6.70 32.16
C GLY A 963 4.53 7.22 32.46
N TRP A 964 3.74 7.43 31.41
CA TRP A 964 2.49 8.18 31.44
C TRP A 964 1.26 7.27 31.39
N ASP A 965 0.10 7.81 31.83
CA ASP A 965 -1.17 7.07 31.84
C ASP A 965 -1.64 6.70 30.43
N HIS A 966 -1.38 7.57 29.45
CA HIS A 966 -1.80 7.36 28.06
C HIS A 966 -0.87 6.42 27.28
N ASN A 967 0.32 6.10 27.83
CA ASN A 967 1.28 5.21 27.20
C ASN A 967 2.30 4.67 28.23
N THR A 968 1.87 3.61 28.93
CA THR A 968 2.64 3.02 30.04
C THR A 968 3.63 1.97 29.52
N LEU A 969 4.87 2.05 30.00
CA LEU A 969 5.88 1.00 29.86
C LEU A 969 5.76 0.03 31.03
N TYR A 970 5.52 -1.25 30.75
CA TYR A 970 5.58 -2.30 31.77
C TYR A 970 6.90 -3.05 31.66
N ILE A 971 7.61 -3.14 32.77
CA ILE A 971 8.71 -4.09 32.96
C ILE A 971 8.17 -5.23 33.80
N LEU A 972 8.22 -6.44 33.24
CA LEU A 972 7.64 -7.63 33.84
C LEU A 972 8.53 -8.84 33.58
N GLU A 973 8.39 -9.87 34.41
CA GLU A 973 9.11 -11.14 34.19
C GLU A 973 8.23 -12.14 33.44
N GLN A 974 8.80 -12.82 32.45
CA GLN A 974 8.18 -13.95 31.77
C GLN A 974 9.21 -15.05 31.47
N GLN A 975 9.00 -16.23 32.06
CA GLN A 975 9.78 -17.45 31.83
C GLN A 975 11.29 -17.26 32.02
N GLY A 976 11.67 -16.59 33.11
CA GLY A 976 13.06 -16.38 33.49
C GLY A 976 13.77 -15.30 32.67
N LYS A 977 13.03 -14.41 31.99
CA LYS A 977 13.57 -13.21 31.32
C LYS A 977 12.70 -11.99 31.66
N LEU A 978 13.30 -10.81 31.73
CA LEU A 978 12.53 -9.57 31.77
C LEU A 978 12.00 -9.23 30.38
N TYR A 979 10.85 -8.59 30.34
CA TYR A 979 10.19 -8.13 29.13
C TYR A 979 9.80 -6.66 29.27
N ALA A 980 9.86 -5.93 28.15
CA ALA A 980 9.28 -4.60 28.01
C ALA A 980 8.00 -4.68 27.18
N LEU A 981 6.86 -4.34 27.79
CA LEU A 981 5.63 -4.03 27.08
C LEU A 981 5.51 -2.52 26.90
N ILE A 982 5.66 -2.05 25.66
CA ILE A 982 5.74 -0.63 25.29
C ILE A 982 4.76 -0.30 24.16
N GLU A 983 4.22 0.93 24.15
CA GLU A 983 3.17 1.36 23.20
C GLU A 983 1.96 0.40 23.19
N TRP A 984 1.59 -0.14 24.36
CA TRP A 984 0.44 -1.04 24.59
C TRP A 984 0.43 -2.41 23.91
N PHE A 985 1.21 -2.64 22.87
CA PHE A 985 1.16 -3.90 22.12
C PHE A 985 2.52 -4.47 21.70
N TYR A 986 3.64 -3.74 21.83
CA TYR A 986 4.96 -4.33 21.59
C TYR A 986 5.51 -5.00 22.85
N TYR A 987 5.69 -6.31 22.76
CA TYR A 987 6.11 -7.19 23.84
C TYR A 987 7.51 -7.75 23.57
N TYR A 988 8.56 -7.10 24.07
CA TYR A 988 9.94 -7.44 23.77
C TYR A 988 10.61 -8.25 24.88
N PRO A 989 11.21 -9.42 24.58
CA PRO A 989 12.13 -10.07 25.51
C PRO A 989 13.40 -9.21 25.66
N LEU A 990 13.89 -9.09 26.88
CA LEU A 990 15.11 -8.33 27.17
C LEU A 990 16.28 -9.27 27.47
N THR A 991 17.46 -8.88 27.01
CA THR A 991 18.72 -9.58 27.34
C THR A 991 19.43 -8.81 28.45
N GLU A 992 19.70 -9.47 29.58
CA GLU A 992 20.44 -8.88 30.71
C GLU A 992 21.92 -8.70 30.33
N VAL A 993 22.42 -7.46 30.40
CA VAL A 993 23.85 -7.12 30.18
C VAL A 993 24.55 -6.90 31.52
N SER A 994 23.86 -6.24 32.46
CA SER A 994 24.28 -6.05 33.86
C SER A 994 23.05 -5.81 34.75
N ASP A 995 23.24 -5.62 36.05
CA ASP A 995 22.14 -5.48 37.03
C ASP A 995 21.09 -4.40 36.69
N ASP A 996 21.50 -3.36 35.96
CA ASP A 996 20.67 -2.20 35.59
C ASP A 996 20.59 -1.96 34.08
N VAL A 997 21.21 -2.81 33.26
CA VAL A 997 21.30 -2.61 31.80
C VAL A 997 20.79 -3.83 31.07
N PHE A 998 19.82 -3.59 30.18
CA PHE A 998 19.17 -4.63 29.38
C PHE A 998 19.09 -4.21 27.92
N GLU A 999 19.23 -5.16 27.00
CA GLU A 999 19.13 -4.90 25.55
C GLU A 999 17.79 -5.36 24.99
N PHE A 1000 17.25 -4.56 24.07
CA PHE A 1000 16.16 -4.99 23.20
C PHE A 1000 16.65 -6.05 22.21
N PRO A 1001 15.75 -6.89 21.65
CA PRO A 1001 16.14 -7.89 20.67
C PRO A 1001 16.58 -7.24 19.35
N ASP A 1002 17.25 -8.01 18.48
CA ASP A 1002 17.81 -7.52 17.22
C ASP A 1002 16.77 -7.22 16.10
N TYR A 1003 15.49 -7.34 16.44
CA TYR A 1003 14.30 -7.13 15.59
C TYR A 1003 13.31 -6.13 16.21
N GLY A 1004 12.26 -5.78 15.46
CA GLY A 1004 11.24 -4.82 15.91
C GLY A 1004 11.70 -3.38 15.73
N LEU A 1005 11.15 -2.45 16.52
CA LEU A 1005 11.42 -1.01 16.35
C LEU A 1005 12.61 -0.49 17.18
N TYR A 1006 12.98 -1.18 18.26
CA TYR A 1006 14.00 -0.75 19.23
C TYR A 1006 15.33 -1.51 19.11
N HIS A 1007 15.56 -2.22 18.00
CA HIS A 1007 16.77 -3.02 17.82
C HIS A 1007 18.05 -2.17 17.91
N GLY A 1008 19.06 -2.71 18.62
CA GLY A 1008 20.34 -2.06 18.89
C GLY A 1008 20.31 -1.02 20.01
N GLU A 1009 19.17 -0.80 20.67
CA GLU A 1009 19.04 0.12 21.81
C GLU A 1009 18.87 -0.68 23.12
N SER A 1010 18.98 0.02 24.26
CA SER A 1010 18.95 -0.59 25.59
C SER A 1010 17.97 0.10 26.56
N LEU A 1011 17.74 -0.54 27.69
CA LEU A 1011 17.08 -0.03 28.87
C LEU A 1011 18.12 0.12 29.98
N ASN A 1012 18.18 1.31 30.59
CA ASN A 1012 19.09 1.62 31.69
C ASN A 1012 18.28 2.09 32.91
N PHE A 1013 18.31 1.33 33.98
CA PHE A 1013 17.56 1.61 35.21
C PHE A 1013 18.34 2.54 36.15
N THR A 1014 17.63 3.37 36.89
CA THR A 1014 18.17 4.14 38.02
C THR A 1014 17.41 3.74 39.27
N ARG A 1015 18.11 3.32 40.33
CA ARG A 1015 17.51 2.84 41.58
C ARG A 1015 17.71 3.80 42.74
N ASP A 1016 16.81 3.72 43.71
CA ASP A 1016 16.98 4.30 45.04
C ASP A 1016 17.86 3.41 45.96
N ALA A 1017 18.00 3.81 47.22
CA ALA A 1017 18.81 3.11 48.21
C ALA A 1017 18.24 1.74 48.60
N ASP A 1018 16.95 1.50 48.39
CA ASP A 1018 16.26 0.24 48.68
C ASP A 1018 16.31 -0.73 47.49
N GLY A 1019 16.98 -0.33 46.40
CA GLY A 1019 17.13 -1.13 45.19
C GLY A 1019 15.90 -1.10 44.28
N VAL A 1020 14.95 -0.19 44.51
CA VAL A 1020 13.77 0.01 43.67
C VAL A 1020 14.10 1.02 42.57
N ALA A 1021 13.82 0.67 41.32
CA ALA A 1021 14.04 1.58 40.21
C ALA A 1021 13.13 2.80 40.32
N THR A 1022 13.66 4.02 40.29
CA THR A 1022 12.86 5.26 40.26
C THR A 1022 12.53 5.70 38.84
N GLN A 1023 13.31 5.23 37.86
CA GLN A 1023 13.10 5.49 36.43
C GLN A 1023 13.87 4.48 35.57
N VAL A 1024 13.50 4.39 34.29
CA VAL A 1024 14.23 3.67 33.26
C VAL A 1024 14.40 4.54 32.02
N ASN A 1025 15.61 4.64 31.49
CA ASN A 1025 15.85 5.18 30.16
C ASN A 1025 15.76 4.04 29.15
N ALA A 1026 14.67 3.98 28.37
CA ALA A 1026 14.45 2.99 27.33
C ALA A 1026 14.60 3.66 25.95
N ALA A 1027 15.65 3.30 25.21
CA ALA A 1027 15.94 3.85 23.88
C ALA A 1027 15.95 5.40 23.84
N GLU A 1028 16.72 6.01 24.74
CA GLU A 1028 16.90 7.46 24.91
C GLU A 1028 15.71 8.23 25.52
N VAL A 1029 14.61 7.53 25.85
CA VAL A 1029 13.43 8.13 26.48
C VAL A 1029 13.38 7.73 27.96
N VAL A 1030 13.27 8.71 28.85
CA VAL A 1030 13.19 8.48 30.30
C VAL A 1030 11.75 8.29 30.74
N PHE A 1031 11.44 7.08 31.21
CA PHE A 1031 10.16 6.72 31.83
C PHE A 1031 10.32 6.70 33.36
N LYS A 1032 9.65 7.62 34.06
CA LYS A 1032 9.63 7.65 35.53
C LYS A 1032 8.76 6.53 36.09
N ARG A 1033 9.14 5.90 37.20
CA ARG A 1033 8.31 4.88 37.84
C ARG A 1033 6.98 5.48 38.28
N ARG A 1034 5.91 4.72 38.08
CA ARG A 1034 4.55 5.07 38.48
C ARG A 1034 4.25 4.43 39.83
N GLU A 1035 3.58 5.17 40.70
CA GLU A 1035 3.00 4.65 41.93
C GLU A 1035 1.56 4.19 41.62
N VAL A 1036 1.35 2.88 41.53
CA VAL A 1036 0.05 2.29 41.18
C VAL A 1036 -0.35 1.26 42.23
N GLY A 1037 -1.51 1.47 42.84
CA GLY A 1037 -2.03 0.58 43.88
C GLY A 1037 -1.26 0.73 45.19
N THR A 1038 -1.01 -0.40 45.86
CA THR A 1038 -0.30 -0.45 47.15
C THR A 1038 1.02 -1.19 47.07
N ASN A 1039 1.92 -0.95 48.03
CA ASN A 1039 3.11 -1.77 48.20
C ASN A 1039 2.73 -3.15 48.75
N ASP A 1040 3.60 -4.14 48.54
CA ASP A 1040 3.35 -5.50 49.00
C ASP A 1040 3.09 -5.57 50.50
N GLY A 1041 1.96 -6.16 50.89
CA GLY A 1041 1.54 -6.32 52.29
C GLY A 1041 0.79 -5.14 52.89
N GLU A 1042 0.72 -4.00 52.20
CA GLU A 1042 -0.16 -2.89 52.57
C GLU A 1042 -1.60 -3.18 52.12
N THR A 1043 -2.56 -2.65 52.87
CA THR A 1043 -3.98 -2.69 52.48
C THR A 1043 -4.35 -1.32 51.96
N PHE A 1044 -4.89 -1.27 50.74
CA PHE A 1044 -5.40 -0.05 50.14
C PHE A 1044 -6.39 0.64 51.08
N LYS A 1045 -6.41 1.98 51.12
CA LYS A 1045 -7.32 2.75 51.97
C LYS A 1045 -7.92 3.91 51.18
N ILE A 1046 -9.24 4.08 51.31
CA ILE A 1046 -9.92 5.30 50.92
C ILE A 1046 -10.05 6.23 52.14
N VAL A 1047 -10.26 7.52 51.86
CA VAL A 1047 -10.85 8.43 52.84
C VAL A 1047 -12.38 8.37 52.66
N PRO A 1048 -13.15 7.83 53.62
CA PRO A 1048 -14.60 7.77 53.52
C PRO A 1048 -15.19 9.18 53.37
N VAL A 1049 -16.18 9.35 52.48
CA VAL A 1049 -16.82 10.66 52.26
C VAL A 1049 -17.66 11.13 53.45
N GLN A 1050 -18.01 10.22 54.37
CA GLN A 1050 -18.70 10.49 55.63
C GLN A 1050 -18.16 9.58 56.75
N PRO A 1051 -18.31 9.96 58.03
CA PRO A 1051 -17.96 9.09 59.16
C PRO A 1051 -18.67 7.74 59.09
N ILE A 1052 -17.93 6.65 59.33
CA ILE A 1052 -18.45 5.29 59.19
C ILE A 1052 -19.66 5.01 60.11
N ASP A 1053 -19.70 5.62 61.29
CA ASP A 1053 -20.82 5.42 62.23
C ASP A 1053 -22.13 6.05 61.73
N ASP A 1054 -22.05 7.23 61.08
CA ASP A 1054 -23.21 7.88 60.45
C ASP A 1054 -23.72 7.05 59.26
N LEU A 1055 -22.78 6.56 58.43
CA LEU A 1055 -23.09 5.65 57.33
C LEU A 1055 -23.74 4.35 57.83
N ARG A 1056 -23.29 3.81 58.96
CA ARG A 1056 -23.85 2.60 59.57
C ARG A 1056 -25.28 2.83 60.04
N ALA A 1057 -25.53 3.93 60.75
CA ALA A 1057 -26.86 4.29 61.20
C ALA A 1057 -27.84 4.49 60.02
N GLY A 1058 -27.40 5.22 58.98
CA GLY A 1058 -28.18 5.46 57.77
C GLY A 1058 -28.48 4.18 56.98
N ALA A 1059 -27.50 3.27 56.87
CA ALA A 1059 -27.67 2.02 56.14
C ALA A 1059 -28.59 1.03 56.88
N LEU A 1060 -28.52 0.96 58.22
CA LEU A 1060 -29.40 0.11 59.03
C LEU A 1060 -30.85 0.63 59.06
N ALA A 1061 -31.07 1.92 58.91
CA ALA A 1061 -32.40 2.52 58.77
C ALA A 1061 -33.01 2.33 57.37
N ALA A 1062 -32.20 1.93 56.38
CA ALA A 1062 -32.64 1.69 55.01
C ALA A 1062 -33.02 0.22 54.78
N SER A 1063 -33.86 0.00 53.76
CA SER A 1063 -34.27 -1.35 53.33
C SER A 1063 -33.69 -1.66 51.93
N PRO A 1064 -33.38 -2.94 51.64
CA PRO A 1064 -33.01 -3.36 50.29
C PRO A 1064 -34.05 -2.96 49.24
N PRO A 1065 -33.63 -2.72 47.99
CA PRO A 1065 -34.58 -2.42 46.92
C PRO A 1065 -35.57 -3.59 46.74
N PRO A 1066 -36.86 -3.30 46.50
CA PRO A 1066 -37.86 -4.35 46.31
C PRO A 1066 -37.60 -5.13 45.01
N GLU A 1067 -37.65 -6.45 45.08
CA GLU A 1067 -37.46 -7.34 43.92
C GLU A 1067 -38.72 -8.18 43.64
N PRO A 1068 -39.53 -7.81 42.63
CA PRO A 1068 -40.63 -8.66 42.18
C PRO A 1068 -40.09 -9.86 41.39
N GLY A 1069 -40.62 -11.05 41.67
CA GLY A 1069 -40.25 -12.27 40.96
C GLY A 1069 -40.29 -13.53 41.83
N ASP A 1070 -40.24 -14.68 41.16
CA ASP A 1070 -40.13 -16.00 41.76
C ASP A 1070 -38.66 -16.33 42.03
N PHE A 1071 -38.27 -16.25 43.31
CA PHE A 1071 -36.90 -16.53 43.75
C PHE A 1071 -36.87 -17.79 44.62
N ARG A 1072 -35.73 -18.47 44.61
CA ARG A 1072 -35.47 -19.59 45.51
C ARG A 1072 -35.39 -19.10 46.95
N ALA A 1073 -35.82 -19.95 47.89
CA ALA A 1073 -35.58 -19.73 49.31
C ALA A 1073 -34.06 -19.69 49.57
N ALA A 1074 -33.62 -18.76 50.42
CA ALA A 1074 -32.23 -18.66 50.82
C ALA A 1074 -31.86 -19.83 51.75
N ASP A 1075 -30.79 -20.55 51.42
CA ASP A 1075 -30.21 -21.66 52.17
C ASP A 1075 -28.72 -21.36 52.35
N LEU A 1076 -28.43 -20.36 53.18
CA LEU A 1076 -27.08 -19.90 53.46
C LEU A 1076 -26.43 -20.83 54.50
N ILE A 1077 -25.28 -21.40 54.14
CA ILE A 1077 -24.49 -22.26 55.01
C ILE A 1077 -23.07 -21.74 55.15
N GLU A 1078 -22.43 -22.03 56.29
CA GLU A 1078 -21.07 -21.61 56.57
C GLU A 1078 -20.05 -22.47 55.79
N LEU A 1079 -19.13 -21.85 55.05
CA LEU A 1079 -18.20 -22.55 54.15
C LEU A 1079 -17.34 -23.61 54.87
N VAL A 1080 -16.79 -23.26 56.04
CA VAL A 1080 -15.89 -24.15 56.81
C VAL A 1080 -16.61 -25.38 57.38
N SER A 1081 -17.95 -25.38 57.41
CA SER A 1081 -18.74 -26.56 57.79
C SER A 1081 -18.73 -27.66 56.71
N LEU A 1082 -18.45 -27.29 55.45
CA LEU A 1082 -18.33 -28.24 54.34
C LEU A 1082 -16.91 -28.77 54.16
N ASP A 1083 -15.90 -27.92 54.39
CA ASP A 1083 -14.49 -28.27 54.31
C ASP A 1083 -13.68 -27.41 55.28
N SER A 1084 -13.20 -28.02 56.37
CA SER A 1084 -12.45 -27.33 57.43
C SER A 1084 -11.06 -26.87 57.01
N THR A 1085 -10.59 -27.26 55.80
CA THR A 1085 -9.31 -26.78 55.25
C THR A 1085 -9.44 -25.45 54.49
N ILE A 1086 -10.65 -24.94 54.29
CA ILE A 1086 -10.86 -23.58 53.78
C ILE A 1086 -10.47 -22.61 54.90
N LYS A 1087 -9.55 -21.68 54.63
CA LYS A 1087 -9.15 -20.66 55.61
C LYS A 1087 -9.99 -19.40 55.44
N LEU A 1088 -10.19 -18.69 56.55
CA LEU A 1088 -10.93 -17.44 56.58
C LEU A 1088 -9.98 -16.30 56.98
N ASP A 1089 -9.94 -15.27 56.14
CA ASP A 1089 -9.31 -13.97 56.40
C ASP A 1089 -10.34 -12.89 56.05
N ILE A 1090 -11.44 -12.89 56.82
CA ILE A 1090 -12.62 -12.05 56.56
C ILE A 1090 -12.29 -10.59 56.87
N ARG A 1091 -11.86 -9.84 55.86
CA ARG A 1091 -11.28 -8.50 56.02
C ARG A 1091 -12.24 -7.49 56.64
N TYR A 1092 -13.52 -7.60 56.33
CA TYR A 1092 -14.55 -6.72 56.88
C TYR A 1092 -14.98 -7.06 58.32
N ALA A 1093 -14.43 -8.12 58.92
CA ALA A 1093 -14.51 -8.37 60.38
C ALA A 1093 -13.37 -7.68 61.17
N THR A 1094 -12.44 -7.00 60.47
CA THR A 1094 -11.29 -6.31 61.06
C THR A 1094 -11.19 -4.88 60.49
N THR A 1095 -10.21 -4.09 60.93
CA THR A 1095 -9.89 -2.79 60.32
C THR A 1095 -9.01 -2.93 59.06
N ASN A 1096 -8.64 -4.16 58.68
CA ASN A 1096 -7.73 -4.45 57.58
C ASN A 1096 -8.44 -4.55 56.22
N ASN A 1097 -9.21 -3.52 55.86
CA ASN A 1097 -9.93 -3.38 54.59
C ASN A 1097 -9.88 -1.94 54.06
N PHE A 1098 -10.41 -1.67 52.86
CA PHE A 1098 -10.30 -0.35 52.21
C PHE A 1098 -10.89 0.84 52.99
N THR A 1099 -11.82 0.63 53.91
CA THR A 1099 -12.42 1.72 54.71
C THR A 1099 -11.75 1.93 56.06
N GLY A 1100 -10.97 0.95 56.54
CA GLY A 1100 -10.38 0.98 57.88
C GLY A 1100 -11.32 0.66 59.03
N ALA A 1101 -12.56 0.23 58.78
CA ALA A 1101 -13.57 -0.02 59.82
C ALA A 1101 -14.07 -1.47 59.86
N VAL A 1102 -14.71 -1.85 60.97
CA VAL A 1102 -15.31 -3.19 61.16
C VAL A 1102 -16.79 -3.18 60.76
N PHE A 1103 -17.22 -4.14 59.94
CA PHE A 1103 -18.60 -4.28 59.45
C PHE A 1103 -19.26 -5.59 59.88
N TYR A 1104 -18.48 -6.66 60.02
CA TYR A 1104 -18.96 -7.95 60.55
C TYR A 1104 -18.47 -8.14 61.98
N ARG A 1105 -19.33 -8.63 62.89
CA ARG A 1105 -18.89 -8.92 64.27
C ARG A 1105 -18.29 -10.31 64.43
N GLN A 1106 -18.47 -11.19 63.45
CA GLN A 1106 -17.91 -12.53 63.43
C GLN A 1106 -17.16 -12.76 62.11
N PRO A 1107 -15.94 -13.34 62.13
CA PRO A 1107 -15.16 -13.63 60.93
C PRO A 1107 -15.63 -14.94 60.28
N LYS A 1108 -16.90 -14.99 59.84
CA LYS A 1108 -17.52 -16.14 59.17
C LYS A 1108 -17.76 -15.88 57.69
N ALA A 1109 -17.87 -16.95 56.89
CA ALA A 1109 -18.23 -16.87 55.48
C ALA A 1109 -19.44 -17.74 55.18
N PHE A 1110 -20.56 -17.11 54.78
CA PHE A 1110 -21.78 -17.81 54.39
C PHE A 1110 -21.98 -17.74 52.87
N MET A 1111 -22.53 -18.79 52.28
CA MET A 1111 -22.92 -18.82 50.87
C MET A 1111 -24.17 -19.68 50.69
N GLN A 1112 -24.89 -19.48 49.59
CA GLN A 1112 -25.98 -20.38 49.20
C GLN A 1112 -25.40 -21.79 49.06
N LYS A 1113 -26.08 -22.79 49.62
CA LYS A 1113 -25.59 -24.18 49.68
C LYS A 1113 -25.01 -24.71 48.35
N PRO A 1114 -25.64 -24.53 47.17
CA PRO A 1114 -25.04 -24.95 45.90
C PRO A 1114 -23.72 -24.24 45.57
N ALA A 1115 -23.62 -22.94 45.86
CA ALA A 1115 -22.40 -22.16 45.65
C ALA A 1115 -21.31 -22.56 46.66
N ALA A 1116 -21.66 -22.74 47.93
CA ALA A 1116 -20.78 -23.22 48.98
C ALA A 1116 -20.16 -24.59 48.65
N GLN A 1117 -21.00 -25.52 48.16
CA GLN A 1117 -20.54 -26.83 47.70
C GLN A 1117 -19.62 -26.74 46.47
N ALA A 1118 -19.84 -25.76 45.60
CA ALA A 1118 -18.97 -25.51 44.46
C ALA A 1118 -17.58 -25.00 44.90
N VAL A 1119 -17.53 -24.07 45.87
CA VAL A 1119 -16.25 -23.64 46.48
C VAL A 1119 -15.52 -24.81 47.14
N ALA A 1120 -16.23 -25.68 47.87
CA ALA A 1120 -15.62 -26.86 48.49
C ALA A 1120 -15.02 -27.83 47.45
N ARG A 1121 -15.68 -28.03 46.30
CA ARG A 1121 -15.13 -28.83 45.19
C ARG A 1121 -13.93 -28.14 44.53
N ALA A 1122 -13.96 -26.82 44.37
CA ALA A 1122 -12.81 -26.05 43.88
C ALA A 1122 -11.60 -26.18 44.84
N ASN A 1123 -11.82 -26.06 46.15
CA ASN A 1123 -10.79 -26.27 47.17
C ASN A 1123 -10.21 -27.69 47.09
N ALA A 1124 -11.07 -28.71 46.93
CA ALA A 1124 -10.64 -30.10 46.80
C ALA A 1124 -9.74 -30.35 45.58
N LYS A 1125 -9.96 -29.63 44.47
CA LYS A 1125 -9.11 -29.69 43.27
C LYS A 1125 -7.71 -29.10 43.47
N LEU A 1126 -7.55 -28.18 44.43
CA LEU A 1126 -6.28 -27.49 44.71
C LEU A 1126 -5.38 -28.25 45.69
N LYS A 1127 -5.97 -29.08 46.56
CA LYS A 1127 -5.22 -29.85 47.57
C LYS A 1127 -4.09 -30.72 46.99
N PRO A 1128 -4.28 -31.46 45.88
CA PRO A 1128 -3.19 -32.23 45.27
C PRO A 1128 -2.01 -31.38 44.78
N LEU A 1129 -2.21 -30.07 44.59
CA LEU A 1129 -1.18 -29.10 44.20
C LEU A 1129 -0.51 -28.43 45.41
N GLY A 1130 -0.83 -28.86 46.65
CA GLY A 1130 -0.33 -28.23 47.86
C GLY A 1130 -0.98 -26.88 48.19
N LEU A 1131 -2.16 -26.59 47.61
CA LEU A 1131 -2.83 -25.29 47.74
C LEU A 1131 -4.21 -25.44 48.38
N GLY A 1132 -4.65 -24.38 49.08
CA GLY A 1132 -6.01 -24.23 49.59
C GLY A 1132 -6.59 -22.86 49.29
N LEU A 1133 -7.89 -22.69 49.52
CA LEU A 1133 -8.60 -21.41 49.37
C LEU A 1133 -8.63 -20.62 50.69
N LEU A 1134 -8.32 -19.33 50.59
CA LEU A 1134 -8.44 -18.34 51.65
C LEU A 1134 -9.55 -17.34 51.28
N ILE A 1135 -10.59 -17.26 52.10
CA ILE A 1135 -11.78 -16.43 51.84
C ILE A 1135 -11.63 -15.07 52.49
N HIS A 1136 -11.80 -14.00 51.70
CA HIS A 1136 -11.79 -12.61 52.16
C HIS A 1136 -13.20 -12.06 52.39
N ASP A 1137 -14.16 -12.42 51.54
CA ASP A 1137 -15.57 -12.10 51.72
C ASP A 1137 -16.47 -13.11 50.99
N ALA A 1138 -17.73 -13.22 51.43
CA ALA A 1138 -18.71 -14.12 50.82
C ALA A 1138 -20.11 -13.47 50.85
N TYR A 1139 -21.09 -14.02 51.57
CA TYR A 1139 -22.34 -13.31 51.79
C TYR A 1139 -22.09 -11.98 52.53
N ARG A 1140 -22.47 -10.88 51.89
CA ARG A 1140 -22.41 -9.52 52.45
C ARG A 1140 -23.84 -9.05 52.69
N PRO A 1141 -24.26 -8.63 53.89
CA PRO A 1141 -25.59 -8.03 54.06
C PRO A 1141 -25.75 -6.76 53.22
N TRP A 1142 -26.93 -6.53 52.63
CA TRP A 1142 -27.18 -5.38 51.77
C TRP A 1142 -26.81 -4.02 52.39
N HIS A 1143 -27.09 -3.82 53.68
CA HIS A 1143 -26.73 -2.57 54.36
C HIS A 1143 -25.22 -2.31 54.36
N VAL A 1144 -24.37 -3.36 54.36
CA VAL A 1144 -22.91 -3.20 54.25
C VAL A 1144 -22.52 -2.76 52.84
N THR A 1145 -23.14 -3.32 51.78
CA THR A 1145 -22.95 -2.81 50.40
C THR A 1145 -23.34 -1.34 50.30
N LYS A 1146 -24.44 -0.93 50.94
CA LYS A 1146 -24.85 0.47 51.00
C LYS A 1146 -23.80 1.33 51.70
N MET A 1147 -23.25 0.88 52.82
CA MET A 1147 -22.16 1.60 53.49
C MET A 1147 -20.91 1.72 52.60
N PHE A 1148 -20.52 0.67 51.87
CA PHE A 1148 -19.37 0.72 50.96
C PHE A 1148 -19.59 1.75 49.85
N TRP A 1149 -20.76 1.74 49.23
CA TRP A 1149 -21.12 2.71 48.19
C TRP A 1149 -21.20 4.15 48.69
N ASP A 1150 -21.78 4.34 49.87
CA ASP A 1150 -21.95 5.66 50.47
C ASP A 1150 -20.63 6.18 51.06
N ALA A 1151 -19.68 5.32 51.43
CA ALA A 1151 -18.34 5.70 51.88
C ALA A 1151 -17.40 6.06 50.73
N THR A 1152 -17.59 5.47 49.55
CA THR A 1152 -16.62 5.53 48.45
C THR A 1152 -16.75 6.81 47.62
N PRO A 1153 -15.66 7.57 47.40
CA PRO A 1153 -15.65 8.72 46.49
C PRO A 1153 -16.12 8.36 45.07
N GLY A 1154 -16.77 9.29 44.37
CA GLY A 1154 -17.41 9.04 43.07
C GLY A 1154 -16.52 8.37 42.03
N HIS A 1155 -15.25 8.77 41.91
CA HIS A 1155 -14.29 8.23 40.93
C HIS A 1155 -13.78 6.82 41.25
N LEU A 1156 -14.09 6.28 42.44
CA LEU A 1156 -13.68 4.92 42.87
C LEU A 1156 -14.86 3.95 42.92
N LYS A 1157 -16.05 4.39 42.49
CA LYS A 1157 -17.27 3.58 42.61
C LYS A 1157 -17.34 2.37 41.70
N ASP A 1158 -16.42 2.26 40.73
CA ASP A 1158 -16.32 1.09 39.86
C ASP A 1158 -15.89 -0.19 40.62
N PHE A 1159 -15.24 -0.03 41.78
CA PHE A 1159 -14.82 -1.14 42.65
C PHE A 1159 -15.83 -1.48 43.76
N VAL A 1160 -17.01 -0.83 43.79
CA VAL A 1160 -18.04 -1.11 44.79
C VAL A 1160 -19.42 -1.23 44.16
N ALA A 1161 -20.17 -2.26 44.54
CA ALA A 1161 -21.50 -2.50 43.97
C ALA A 1161 -22.50 -1.39 44.35
N ASN A 1162 -23.27 -0.93 43.35
CA ASN A 1162 -24.37 0.02 43.58
C ASN A 1162 -25.52 -0.64 44.36
N PRO A 1163 -25.85 -0.18 45.58
CA PRO A 1163 -26.86 -0.81 46.43
C PRO A 1163 -28.27 -0.74 45.85
N ALA A 1164 -28.55 0.18 44.93
CA ALA A 1164 -29.84 0.27 44.24
C ALA A 1164 -30.16 -0.98 43.40
N ASN A 1165 -29.12 -1.71 42.96
CA ASN A 1165 -29.23 -2.94 42.18
C ASN A 1165 -28.98 -4.21 43.04
N GLY A 1166 -28.57 -4.02 44.30
CA GLY A 1166 -27.94 -5.05 45.13
C GLY A 1166 -26.61 -5.55 44.56
N SER A 1167 -25.99 -6.51 45.25
CA SER A 1167 -24.79 -7.21 44.78
C SER A 1167 -24.97 -8.72 44.78
N ARG A 1168 -24.10 -9.45 44.09
CA ARG A 1168 -24.10 -10.93 44.12
C ARG A 1168 -23.68 -11.47 45.49
N HIS A 1169 -22.84 -10.72 46.23
CA HIS A 1169 -22.58 -11.01 47.64
C HIS A 1169 -23.87 -10.94 48.48
N ASN A 1170 -24.76 -9.97 48.23
CA ASN A 1170 -26.04 -9.89 48.96
C ASN A 1170 -26.97 -11.07 48.71
N ARG A 1171 -26.73 -11.84 47.66
CA ARG A 1171 -27.52 -13.04 47.32
C ARG A 1171 -26.88 -14.32 47.86
N GLY A 1172 -25.69 -14.23 48.46
CA GLY A 1172 -24.89 -15.38 48.92
C GLY A 1172 -24.28 -16.18 47.77
N CYS A 1173 -24.13 -15.55 46.59
CA CYS A 1173 -23.68 -16.20 45.37
C CYS A 1173 -22.39 -15.58 44.81
N ALA A 1174 -21.67 -14.78 45.58
CA ALA A 1174 -20.33 -14.32 45.26
C ALA A 1174 -19.35 -14.64 46.38
N VAL A 1175 -18.09 -14.80 46.03
CA VAL A 1175 -16.99 -15.03 46.96
C VAL A 1175 -15.74 -14.29 46.49
N ASP A 1176 -15.10 -13.60 47.42
CA ASP A 1176 -13.79 -12.98 47.25
C ASP A 1176 -12.75 -13.88 47.91
N LEU A 1177 -11.77 -14.34 47.15
CA LEU A 1177 -10.80 -15.31 47.66
C LEU A 1177 -9.44 -15.24 46.98
N THR A 1178 -8.44 -15.85 47.63
CA THR A 1178 -7.11 -16.09 47.09
C THR A 1178 -6.66 -17.52 47.38
N LEU A 1179 -5.51 -17.90 46.83
CA LEU A 1179 -4.83 -19.14 47.15
C LEU A 1179 -3.96 -18.97 48.39
N TYR A 1180 -3.78 -20.03 49.15
CA TYR A 1180 -2.76 -20.13 50.19
C TYR A 1180 -2.00 -21.45 50.07
N ASP A 1181 -0.76 -21.45 50.51
CA ASP A 1181 0.12 -22.62 50.51
C ASP A 1181 -0.19 -23.52 51.73
N LEU A 1182 -0.45 -24.81 51.50
CA LEU A 1182 -0.86 -25.74 52.58
C LEU A 1182 0.28 -26.05 53.56
N GLU A 1183 1.53 -25.95 53.14
CA GLU A 1183 2.71 -26.27 53.96
C GLU A 1183 3.04 -25.11 54.91
N THR A 1184 3.20 -23.91 54.37
CA THR A 1184 3.54 -22.69 55.10
C THR A 1184 2.33 -22.03 55.74
N GLY A 1185 1.14 -22.27 55.19
CA GLY A 1185 -0.10 -21.64 55.59
C GLY A 1185 -0.28 -20.20 55.11
N ASN A 1186 0.69 -19.65 54.36
CA ASN A 1186 0.70 -18.26 53.93
C ASN A 1186 -0.14 -18.04 52.66
N PRO A 1187 -0.79 -16.87 52.49
CA PRO A 1187 -1.42 -16.50 51.24
C PRO A 1187 -0.39 -16.48 50.10
N ILE A 1188 -0.78 -16.97 48.91
CA ILE A 1188 0.01 -16.83 47.70
C ILE A 1188 -0.02 -15.38 47.25
N GLN A 1189 1.15 -14.78 47.05
CA GLN A 1189 1.27 -13.42 46.56
C GLN A 1189 0.77 -13.33 45.11
N MET A 1190 -0.07 -12.34 44.84
CA MET A 1190 -0.65 -12.04 43.52
C MET A 1190 -0.13 -10.67 43.03
N VAL A 1191 -0.59 -10.21 41.86
CA VAL A 1191 -0.13 -8.94 41.27
C VAL A 1191 -0.66 -7.69 41.99
N ALA A 1192 -1.74 -7.82 42.75
CA ALA A 1192 -2.35 -6.77 43.57
C ALA A 1192 -2.82 -7.38 44.90
N GLY A 1193 -2.94 -6.57 45.94
CA GLY A 1193 -3.60 -6.97 47.19
C GLY A 1193 -5.12 -7.07 47.03
N TYR A 1194 -5.78 -7.80 47.94
CA TYR A 1194 -7.24 -7.77 48.05
C TYR A 1194 -7.72 -6.36 48.39
N ASP A 1195 -8.89 -5.96 47.85
CA ASP A 1195 -9.48 -4.62 48.02
C ASP A 1195 -8.64 -3.45 47.45
N GLU A 1196 -7.66 -3.73 46.57
CA GLU A 1196 -6.91 -2.67 45.89
C GLU A 1196 -7.74 -2.04 44.75
N PHE A 1197 -7.91 -0.71 44.76
CA PHE A 1197 -8.66 0.00 43.71
C PHE A 1197 -7.71 0.53 42.64
N SER A 1198 -7.08 -0.39 41.91
CA SER A 1198 -6.14 -0.07 40.82
C SER A 1198 -6.31 -1.02 39.63
N PRO A 1199 -5.78 -0.67 38.43
CA PRO A 1199 -5.75 -1.59 37.29
C PRO A 1199 -5.04 -2.93 37.56
N ARG A 1200 -4.16 -3.00 38.58
CA ARG A 1200 -3.48 -4.25 38.96
C ARG A 1200 -4.47 -5.32 39.46
N SER A 1201 -5.65 -4.90 39.90
CA SER A 1201 -6.73 -5.77 40.37
C SER A 1201 -7.44 -6.52 39.25
N PHE A 1202 -7.18 -6.16 37.99
CA PHE A 1202 -7.94 -6.70 36.87
C PHE A 1202 -7.46 -8.13 36.57
N PRO A 1203 -8.35 -9.07 36.23
CA PRO A 1203 -7.99 -10.46 35.91
C PRO A 1203 -6.96 -10.60 34.78
N GLN A 1204 -6.92 -9.62 33.86
CA GLN A 1204 -6.04 -9.63 32.69
C GLN A 1204 -4.83 -8.70 32.81
N TYR A 1205 -4.58 -8.11 33.98
CA TYR A 1205 -3.46 -7.19 34.17
C TYR A 1205 -2.13 -7.85 33.73
N PRO A 1206 -1.33 -7.23 32.83
CA PRO A 1206 -0.18 -7.87 32.21
C PRO A 1206 1.08 -7.91 33.09
N GLY A 1207 1.21 -7.01 34.07
CA GLY A 1207 2.43 -6.83 34.86
C GLY A 1207 2.72 -7.96 35.85
N GLY A 1208 3.73 -7.75 36.70
CA GLY A 1208 4.19 -8.71 37.71
C GLY A 1208 5.04 -9.86 37.14
N THR A 1209 5.12 -10.95 37.90
CA THR A 1209 5.87 -12.16 37.55
C THR A 1209 4.99 -13.19 36.84
N SER A 1210 5.62 -14.06 36.05
CA SER A 1210 4.98 -15.23 35.46
C SER A 1210 4.35 -16.12 36.52
N ARG A 1211 4.99 -16.27 37.68
CA ARG A 1211 4.48 -17.01 38.84
C ARG A 1211 3.18 -16.43 39.37
N GLN A 1212 3.11 -15.12 39.61
CA GLN A 1212 1.88 -14.44 40.05
C GLN A 1212 0.75 -14.60 39.02
N ARG A 1213 1.05 -14.40 37.73
CA ARG A 1213 0.06 -14.56 36.65
C ARG A 1213 -0.42 -16.01 36.53
N TRP A 1214 0.47 -16.99 36.71
CA TRP A 1214 0.12 -18.41 36.70
C TRP A 1214 -0.83 -18.76 37.84
N TYR A 1215 -0.55 -18.34 39.08
CA TYR A 1215 -1.44 -18.59 40.22
C TYR A 1215 -2.80 -17.91 40.08
N ARG A 1216 -2.83 -16.67 39.56
CA ARG A 1216 -4.09 -15.97 39.24
C ARG A 1216 -4.92 -16.76 38.22
N GLN A 1217 -4.28 -17.27 37.17
CA GLN A 1217 -4.97 -18.10 36.17
C GLN A 1217 -5.38 -19.47 36.72
N LEU A 1218 -4.57 -20.10 37.58
CA LEU A 1218 -4.93 -21.33 38.28
C LEU A 1218 -6.19 -21.13 39.13
N LEU A 1219 -6.24 -20.05 39.90
CA LEU A 1219 -7.39 -19.70 40.71
C LEU A 1219 -8.64 -19.56 39.83
N ARG A 1220 -8.54 -18.75 38.79
CA ARG A 1220 -9.63 -18.50 37.84
C ARG A 1220 -10.16 -19.79 37.20
N ARG A 1221 -9.29 -20.57 36.54
CA ARG A 1221 -9.70 -21.81 35.84
C ARG A 1221 -10.30 -22.84 36.79
N THR A 1222 -9.80 -22.90 38.04
CA THR A 1222 -10.35 -23.79 39.07
C THR A 1222 -11.77 -23.38 39.45
N MET A 1223 -11.99 -22.10 39.74
CA MET A 1223 -13.30 -21.56 40.09
C MET A 1223 -14.30 -21.68 38.93
N GLU A 1224 -13.90 -21.30 37.72
CA GLU A 1224 -14.74 -21.38 36.52
C GLU A 1224 -15.16 -22.83 36.20
N SER A 1225 -14.27 -23.81 36.44
CA SER A 1225 -14.59 -25.24 36.30
C SER A 1225 -15.70 -25.73 37.24
N GLU A 1226 -16.06 -24.94 38.27
CA GLU A 1226 -17.12 -25.23 39.23
C GLU A 1226 -18.36 -24.33 39.06
N GLY A 1227 -18.47 -23.62 37.93
CA GLY A 1227 -19.64 -22.81 37.58
C GLY A 1227 -19.62 -21.39 38.15
N PHE A 1228 -18.44 -20.88 38.45
CA PHE A 1228 -18.22 -19.46 38.72
C PHE A 1228 -17.80 -18.69 37.46
N THR A 1229 -17.85 -17.37 37.53
CA THR A 1229 -17.27 -16.45 36.54
C THR A 1229 -16.54 -15.35 37.29
N VAL A 1230 -15.31 -15.02 36.88
CA VAL A 1230 -14.54 -13.94 37.50
C VAL A 1230 -15.16 -12.57 37.16
N TYR A 1231 -15.15 -11.64 38.10
CA TYR A 1231 -15.56 -10.25 37.83
C TYR A 1231 -14.50 -9.51 37.01
N GLU A 1232 -14.92 -8.71 36.05
CA GLU A 1232 -14.03 -8.12 35.04
C GLU A 1232 -12.99 -7.14 35.60
N TYR A 1233 -13.23 -6.57 36.79
CA TYR A 1233 -12.33 -5.61 37.45
C TYR A 1233 -11.54 -6.20 38.63
N GLU A 1234 -11.88 -7.41 39.08
CA GLU A 1234 -11.35 -7.98 40.33
C GLU A 1234 -10.98 -9.46 40.14
N TRP A 1235 -9.68 -9.76 40.12
CA TRP A 1235 -9.18 -11.13 39.90
C TRP A 1235 -9.55 -12.12 41.03
N TRP A 1236 -9.91 -11.61 42.20
CA TRP A 1236 -10.29 -12.40 43.38
C TRP A 1236 -11.80 -12.66 43.50
N HIS A 1237 -12.63 -11.96 42.74
CA HIS A 1237 -14.09 -11.99 42.89
C HIS A 1237 -14.74 -12.95 41.91
N PHE A 1238 -15.55 -13.88 42.44
CA PHE A 1238 -16.19 -14.93 41.65
C PHE A 1238 -17.70 -15.01 41.86
N ASP A 1239 -18.46 -14.85 40.77
CA ASP A 1239 -19.91 -14.92 40.72
C ASP A 1239 -20.40 -16.34 40.37
N PHE A 1240 -21.27 -16.92 41.19
CA PHE A 1240 -21.89 -18.22 40.92
C PHE A 1240 -23.03 -18.10 39.91
N LYS A 1241 -23.05 -18.93 38.86
CA LYS A 1241 -23.98 -18.88 37.72
C LYS A 1241 -25.48 -18.71 38.05
N ASP A 1242 -25.94 -19.23 39.20
CA ASP A 1242 -27.35 -19.19 39.61
C ASP A 1242 -27.74 -17.93 40.41
N TRP A 1243 -26.85 -16.93 40.56
CA TRP A 1243 -27.07 -15.77 41.44
C TRP A 1243 -28.39 -15.04 41.21
N LYS A 1244 -28.85 -14.94 39.95
CA LYS A 1244 -30.13 -14.27 39.58
C LYS A 1244 -31.37 -14.94 40.18
N ARG A 1245 -31.26 -16.19 40.66
CA ARG A 1245 -32.38 -16.97 41.23
C ARG A 1245 -32.60 -16.74 42.73
N TYR A 1246 -31.79 -15.91 43.38
CA TYR A 1246 -31.84 -15.64 44.81
C TYR A 1246 -32.10 -14.16 45.06
N ARG A 1247 -32.91 -13.79 46.07
CA ARG A 1247 -33.19 -12.39 46.43
C ARG A 1247 -31.99 -11.71 47.09
N ILE A 1248 -31.97 -10.38 47.03
CA ILE A 1248 -31.10 -9.54 47.85
C ILE A 1248 -31.43 -9.80 49.33
N GLY A 1249 -30.45 -10.32 50.06
CA GLY A 1249 -30.52 -10.57 51.49
C GLY A 1249 -29.94 -9.41 52.31
N ASN A 1250 -30.45 -9.24 53.52
CA ASN A 1250 -29.96 -8.24 54.48
C ASN A 1250 -29.83 -8.78 55.91
N ARG A 1251 -29.82 -10.11 56.08
CA ARG A 1251 -29.65 -10.74 57.40
C ARG A 1251 -28.22 -10.51 57.88
N THR A 1252 -28.05 -10.23 59.15
CA THR A 1252 -26.74 -10.17 59.82
C THR A 1252 -26.17 -11.57 60.02
N PHE A 1253 -24.87 -11.67 60.29
CA PHE A 1253 -24.24 -12.98 60.52
C PHE A 1253 -24.77 -13.63 61.80
N GLU A 1254 -25.10 -12.83 62.81
CA GLU A 1254 -25.70 -13.29 64.07
C GLU A 1254 -27.05 -13.96 63.83
N GLU A 1255 -27.89 -13.38 62.97
CA GLU A 1255 -29.18 -13.94 62.58
C GLU A 1255 -29.05 -15.22 61.75
N LEU A 1256 -27.91 -15.46 61.09
CA LEU A 1256 -27.64 -16.69 60.34
C LEU A 1256 -27.08 -17.82 61.21
N THR A 1257 -26.52 -17.49 62.38
CA THR A 1257 -25.97 -18.45 63.35
C THR A 1257 -26.96 -18.92 64.40
N GLN A 1258 -28.15 -18.32 64.47
CA GLN A 1258 -29.29 -18.73 65.29
C GLN A 1258 -30.16 -19.71 64.52
#